data_AF-A0A2T5JAN5-F1
#
_entry.id   AF-A0A2T5JAN5-F1
#
_cell.length_a   1.000
_cell.length_b   1.000
_cell.length_c   1.000
_cell.angle_alpha   90.00
_cell.angle_beta   90.00
_cell.angle_gamma   90.00
#
_symmetry.space_group_name_H-M   'P 1'
#
loop_
_entity.id
_entity.type
_entity.pdbx_description
1 polymer ?
#
loop_
_entity_poly.entity_id
_entity_poly.type
_entity_poly.pdbx_seq_one_letter_code
_entity_poly.pdbx_strand_id
1 'polypeptide(L)'
;MIAPPSKKQLINLRLMIIIGLGCMAFFAFELFRSSAHGYRPLYYLLVVTFVFTAGKVLYEWYHYWTIKINKTPPPGKAFTVDMFTTFCAGEPYEMIVETLEALQAITYPHETYLCDEADDAYLKGVCQKLGVHHVTRTNKINAKAGNINNALKHSKGDLCVVLDPDHVPFPNFLDPIVSHFNDPEVGYVQVVQAYSNQDQGWIAKGAAQQTYQYYGPMMMTMNAYGTAQAIGANCTFRREALESIGGHAAGLAEDMHTSMQMHAHGWKSIYVPAVLSLGLVPATLSAYYKQQLKWSRGVFELLVTSYITLFRKFTWRQKLHYGLVPMFYLSGFIYLLNFLIPIISLFGDVYPLRMDFSVFAVVTLPFIMAVILIRHYVQRWVMEEQERGFHIIGGLLLIGTWWVFIVGFLYTIIRKKVPYIPTPKDDTEEQSLGINLPNIIVLCLSLAAIGYGLYHDWNPFTITMAAICGINCFFMVFMLMASQQLKVRSYQKKHQKLSAVSSNIGAFKRKFWLFRRRIYSGIRSVSLLLIILSVCVAVYVSRKADEIGTITARPNHKDILLTGIFEPAKADDGLTDMNRVAAVQRASKTNFDIISIYLPWGDQPQSALPTPLLENIYSNHSTPMITWEPWQNLFKGSEKQRDEHVFTKITSGQYDAYITNFAKQLRALNRPVFLRFAHEADNPFYPWSATGNNTPEQFKAAWKYVHDLFVAHGAWNVIWVWNPWRAEAAEDYFPGRAYVDWIGITGLNYGHFRTDRRSHSLKELYMPFHELKLNHFNLPVMIAETGSADPAANEWVKAGIQSVKKDFPEVKAMVFFNSAFDKTVPNYSAPAINWHLDSLPVPQNIKRQEQLSGPVAVAQTAVQPLPATGFAPDARGVLYAKGQNWYGNAYAITRQTISTDFKDMRAAGLNTVKVYGPGIYDHITLQAARETGMNVCFSFYIPEPVVFTANNNYLPKLGREILKTVNSLKSNATIKYWNIGSPTLQQLGNDYLQPELFYRRQAYVLWLKNIVEQIKKIDPSRSVTVDVNVTGDLTSVVAQLHDQVPQIDAFGLVWKEKLKDTTLIKQLAVPYYFSSVKPEFYFQFKGLNTGAVMSNWQDQQTASGVTFDGLKDIWGRNKPDFYEVTKHWTSDTSSHTLPLVKILRPSLATVPGDELPYYAMAKTGGKWHLLPAGLKFEWYQVHTDRIGTPLEITILSKSPYINYRIPENPDQYRLYLIATYGNQVSTAYSILNIPFKNEEEPEEK
;
A
#
# COMPACT_ATOMS: atom_id res chain seq x y z
N MET A 1 22.80 0.43 -47.67
CA MET A 1 23.48 1.14 -46.56
C MET A 1 22.45 1.85 -45.68
N ILE A 2 22.64 1.88 -44.36
CA ILE A 2 21.76 2.61 -43.44
C ILE A 2 22.05 4.12 -43.51
N ALA A 3 21.01 4.96 -43.36
CA ALA A 3 21.17 6.41 -43.28
C ALA A 3 21.74 6.88 -41.92
N PRO A 4 22.61 7.90 -41.90
CA PRO A 4 23.13 8.47 -40.65
C PRO A 4 22.01 9.08 -39.79
N PRO A 5 22.17 9.09 -38.45
CA PRO A 5 21.20 9.71 -37.56
C PRO A 5 21.06 11.22 -37.80
N SER A 6 19.84 11.74 -37.78
CA SER A 6 19.60 13.19 -37.87
C SER A 6 19.93 13.89 -36.54
N LYS A 7 20.20 15.20 -36.57
CA LYS A 7 20.45 16.00 -35.35
C LYS A 7 19.31 15.86 -34.34
N LYS A 8 18.05 15.92 -34.79
CA LYS A 8 16.86 15.74 -33.95
C LYS A 8 16.81 14.35 -33.30
N GLN A 9 17.18 13.31 -34.04
CA GLN A 9 17.19 11.94 -33.51
C GLN A 9 18.26 11.76 -32.43
N LEU A 10 19.46 12.31 -32.63
CA LEU A 10 20.52 12.28 -31.62
C LEU A 10 20.14 13.07 -30.37
N ILE A 11 19.54 14.25 -30.52
CA ILE A 11 19.05 15.05 -29.39
C ILE A 11 18.01 14.25 -28.58
N ASN A 12 17.00 13.67 -29.26
CA ASN A 12 15.99 12.86 -28.58
C ASN A 12 16.61 11.66 -27.86
N LEU A 13 17.54 10.93 -28.50
CA LEU A 13 18.23 9.80 -27.87
C LEU A 13 19.01 10.22 -26.62
N ARG A 14 19.74 11.34 -26.69
CA ARG A 14 20.50 11.87 -25.55
C ARG A 14 19.60 12.30 -24.40
N LEU A 15 18.48 12.96 -24.69
CA LEU A 15 17.48 13.29 -23.68
C LEU A 15 16.91 12.02 -23.02
N MET A 16 16.57 11.01 -23.81
CA MET A 16 16.11 9.72 -23.27
C MET A 16 17.15 9.07 -22.36
N ILE A 17 18.44 9.09 -22.74
CA ILE A 17 19.54 8.57 -21.91
C ILE A 17 19.67 9.38 -20.62
N ILE A 18 19.63 10.71 -20.67
CA ILE A 18 19.70 11.57 -19.47
C ILE A 18 18.55 11.28 -18.51
N ILE A 19 17.31 11.19 -19.01
CA ILE A 19 16.15 10.83 -18.18
C ILE A 19 16.32 9.42 -17.61
N GLY A 20 16.77 8.47 -18.43
CA GLY A 20 17.06 7.09 -18.00
C GLY A 20 18.11 7.00 -16.89
N LEU A 21 19.15 7.83 -16.95
CA LEU A 21 20.17 7.96 -15.88
C LEU A 21 19.55 8.49 -14.60
N GLY A 22 18.67 9.51 -14.69
CA GLY A 22 17.91 10.01 -13.55
C GLY A 22 17.03 8.92 -12.90
N CYS A 23 16.30 8.14 -13.71
CA CYS A 23 15.50 7.02 -13.21
C CYS A 23 16.36 5.93 -12.55
N MET A 24 17.51 5.60 -13.14
CA MET A 24 18.45 4.62 -12.57
C MET A 24 19.03 5.10 -11.23
N ALA A 25 19.42 6.38 -11.14
CA ALA A 25 19.93 6.98 -9.92
C ALA A 25 18.87 7.03 -8.80
N PHE A 26 17.63 7.36 -9.14
CA PHE A 26 16.51 7.35 -8.19
C PHE A 26 16.22 5.94 -7.67
N PHE A 27 16.18 4.94 -8.55
CA PHE A 27 16.04 3.55 -8.12
C PHE A 27 17.21 3.08 -7.24
N ALA A 28 18.45 3.44 -7.60
CA ALA A 28 19.62 3.12 -6.78
C ALA A 28 19.53 3.78 -5.40
N PHE A 29 19.11 5.04 -5.32
CA PHE A 29 18.92 5.76 -4.06
C PHE A 29 17.95 5.03 -3.11
N GLU A 30 16.80 4.60 -3.62
CA GLU A 30 15.83 3.83 -2.82
C GLU A 30 16.34 2.42 -2.46
N LEU A 31 17.07 1.77 -3.36
CA LEU A 31 17.67 0.45 -3.13
C LEU A 31 18.75 0.45 -2.02
N PHE A 32 19.54 1.53 -1.92
CA PHE A 32 20.60 1.69 -0.93
C PHE A 32 20.14 2.34 0.38
N ARG A 33 18.86 2.69 0.50
CA ARG A 33 18.29 3.20 1.74
C ARG A 33 18.35 2.12 2.81
N SER A 34 18.80 2.47 4.03
CA SER A 34 18.97 1.50 5.12
C SER A 34 17.67 0.78 5.51
N SER A 35 16.52 1.42 5.31
CA SER A 35 15.20 0.83 5.51
C SER A 35 14.86 -0.27 4.49
N ALA A 36 15.46 -0.24 3.29
CA ALA A 36 15.21 -1.21 2.23
C ALA A 36 15.91 -2.56 2.43
N HIS A 37 16.85 -2.65 3.38
CA HIS A 37 17.66 -3.86 3.60
C HIS A 37 16.81 -5.00 4.18
N GLY A 38 16.59 -6.05 3.38
CA GLY A 38 15.98 -7.30 3.84
C GLY A 38 16.99 -8.28 4.45
N TYR A 39 16.88 -9.56 4.08
CA TYR A 39 17.82 -10.59 4.48
C TYR A 39 19.19 -10.32 3.83
N ARG A 40 20.17 -9.95 4.67
CA ARG A 40 21.45 -9.36 4.23
C ARG A 40 22.19 -10.17 3.15
N PRO A 41 22.33 -11.51 3.24
CA PRO A 41 22.99 -12.27 2.18
C PRO A 41 22.32 -12.12 0.82
N LEU A 42 20.99 -12.25 0.76
CA LEU A 42 20.23 -12.09 -0.49
C LEU A 42 20.21 -10.64 -0.97
N TYR A 43 20.15 -9.67 -0.06
CA TYR A 43 20.27 -8.25 -0.39
C TYR A 43 21.58 -7.95 -1.11
N TYR A 44 22.73 -8.40 -0.57
CA TYR A 44 24.02 -8.17 -1.22
C TYR A 44 24.16 -8.89 -2.55
N LEU A 45 23.61 -10.11 -2.69
CA LEU A 45 23.54 -10.79 -4.00
C LEU A 45 22.72 -9.96 -5.00
N LEU A 46 21.57 -9.42 -4.59
CA LEU A 46 20.74 -8.55 -5.44
C LEU A 46 21.47 -7.25 -5.81
N VAL A 47 22.20 -6.65 -4.88
CA VAL A 47 23.02 -5.45 -5.16
C VAL A 47 24.10 -5.77 -6.20
N VAL A 48 24.78 -6.91 -6.08
CA VAL A 48 25.78 -7.34 -7.08
C VAL A 48 25.14 -7.53 -8.46
N THR A 49 23.98 -8.18 -8.55
CA THR A 49 23.31 -8.37 -9.84
C THR A 49 22.79 -7.05 -10.42
N PHE A 50 22.28 -6.16 -9.58
CA PHE A 50 21.87 -4.81 -9.97
C PHE A 50 23.05 -3.98 -10.49
N VAL A 51 24.12 -3.84 -9.72
CA VAL A 51 25.30 -3.04 -10.10
C VAL A 51 25.89 -3.54 -11.42
N PHE A 52 26.01 -4.85 -11.59
CA PHE A 52 26.49 -5.44 -12.84
C PHE A 52 25.56 -5.13 -14.02
N THR A 53 24.24 -5.30 -13.83
CA THR A 53 23.25 -5.05 -14.88
C THR A 53 23.18 -3.57 -15.24
N ALA A 54 23.19 -2.69 -14.24
CA ALA A 54 23.27 -1.24 -14.42
C ALA A 54 24.54 -0.86 -15.17
N GLY A 55 25.70 -1.46 -14.82
CA GLY A 55 26.96 -1.28 -15.55
C GLY A 55 26.85 -1.67 -17.04
N LYS A 56 26.21 -2.80 -17.36
CA LYS A 56 25.94 -3.20 -18.77
C LYS A 56 25.03 -2.20 -19.49
N VAL A 57 23.97 -1.74 -18.84
CA VAL A 57 23.06 -0.73 -19.42
C VAL A 57 23.78 0.59 -19.67
N LEU A 58 24.61 1.04 -18.71
CA LEU A 58 25.43 2.25 -18.86
C LEU A 58 26.42 2.10 -20.02
N TYR A 59 27.03 0.93 -20.19
CA TYR A 59 27.91 0.63 -21.30
C TYR A 59 27.19 0.67 -22.66
N GLU A 60 25.98 0.12 -22.74
CA GLU A 60 25.12 0.22 -23.93
C GLU A 60 24.76 1.69 -24.23
N TRP A 61 24.32 2.45 -23.22
CA TRP A 61 23.95 3.86 -23.39
C TRP A 61 25.13 4.76 -23.78
N TYR A 62 26.32 4.46 -23.24
CA TYR A 62 27.56 5.12 -23.65
C TYR A 62 27.87 4.87 -25.15
N HIS A 63 27.59 3.66 -25.65
CA HIS A 63 27.66 3.38 -27.09
C HIS A 63 26.57 4.14 -27.85
N TYR A 64 25.35 4.20 -27.35
CA TYR A 64 24.27 4.88 -28.06
C TYR A 64 24.44 6.41 -28.15
N TRP A 65 25.31 7.01 -27.32
CA TRP A 65 25.52 8.45 -27.25
C TRP A 65 26.04 9.11 -28.54
N THR A 66 26.87 8.39 -29.31
CA THR A 66 27.60 8.93 -30.49
C THR A 66 27.52 7.98 -31.70
N ILE A 67 26.32 7.50 -32.03
CA ILE A 67 26.11 6.71 -33.25
C ILE A 67 26.48 7.58 -34.46
N LYS A 68 27.45 7.14 -35.26
CA LYS A 68 27.94 7.86 -36.44
C LYS A 68 28.20 6.89 -37.58
N ILE A 69 27.74 7.26 -38.78
CA ILE A 69 28.06 6.57 -40.02
C ILE A 69 28.96 7.50 -40.83
N ASN A 70 30.21 7.08 -41.06
CA ASN A 70 31.14 7.85 -41.88
C ASN A 70 30.77 7.68 -43.36
N LYS A 71 30.95 8.74 -44.15
CA LYS A 71 30.85 8.62 -45.61
C LYS A 71 32.09 7.88 -46.12
N THR A 72 31.90 7.01 -47.12
CA THR A 72 33.01 6.40 -47.86
C THR A 72 33.83 7.51 -48.53
N PRO A 73 35.16 7.57 -48.32
CA PRO A 73 36.03 8.50 -49.01
C PRO A 73 35.95 8.32 -50.54
N PRO A 74 36.19 9.38 -51.32
CA PRO A 74 36.28 9.25 -52.77
C PRO A 74 37.39 8.25 -53.15
N PRO A 75 37.30 7.61 -54.34
CA PRO A 75 38.38 6.76 -54.86
C PRO A 75 39.71 7.52 -54.88
N GLY A 76 40.80 6.84 -54.52
CA GLY A 76 42.14 7.41 -54.43
C GLY A 76 43.20 6.49 -55.02
N LYS A 77 44.17 6.05 -54.22
CA LYS A 77 45.20 5.08 -54.64
C LYS A 77 44.52 3.75 -55.02
N ALA A 78 44.92 3.17 -56.15
CA ALA A 78 44.56 1.79 -56.50
C ALA A 78 45.40 0.84 -55.64
N PHE A 79 44.74 0.08 -54.76
CA PHE A 79 45.39 -0.95 -53.94
C PHE A 79 45.24 -2.32 -54.59
N THR A 80 46.29 -3.13 -54.55
CA THR A 80 46.22 -4.57 -54.84
C THR A 80 45.63 -5.30 -53.62
N VAL A 81 44.77 -6.29 -53.85
CA VAL A 81 44.02 -6.97 -52.79
C VAL A 81 44.19 -8.47 -52.89
N ASP A 82 44.56 -9.11 -51.78
CA ASP A 82 44.54 -10.57 -51.63
C ASP A 82 43.34 -10.98 -50.77
N MET A 83 42.53 -11.93 -51.23
CA MET A 83 41.39 -12.50 -50.51
C MET A 83 41.75 -13.87 -49.95
N PHE A 84 41.68 -14.05 -48.63
CA PHE A 84 41.94 -15.32 -47.95
C PHE A 84 40.66 -15.93 -47.40
N THR A 85 40.42 -17.19 -47.74
CA THR A 85 39.46 -18.07 -47.06
C THR A 85 40.16 -19.34 -46.59
N THR A 86 39.62 -20.02 -45.58
CA THR A 86 40.26 -21.20 -44.97
C THR A 86 39.41 -22.44 -45.13
N PHE A 87 40.03 -23.62 -45.23
CA PHE A 87 39.34 -24.90 -45.13
C PHE A 87 39.96 -25.79 -44.06
N CYS A 88 39.11 -26.43 -43.26
CA CYS A 88 39.46 -27.47 -42.30
C CYS A 88 38.73 -28.78 -42.64
N ALA A 89 39.38 -29.92 -42.36
CA ALA A 89 38.77 -31.23 -42.58
C ALA A 89 37.43 -31.37 -41.82
N GLY A 90 36.37 -31.76 -42.53
CA GLY A 90 35.01 -31.92 -42.01
C GLY A 90 34.05 -30.78 -42.35
N GLU A 91 34.53 -29.68 -42.95
CA GLU A 91 33.64 -28.64 -43.50
C GLU A 91 32.97 -29.11 -44.81
N PRO A 92 31.70 -28.74 -45.08
CA PRO A 92 31.01 -29.19 -46.29
C PRO A 92 31.66 -28.62 -47.56
N TYR A 93 32.03 -29.49 -48.51
CA TYR A 93 32.65 -29.05 -49.77
C TYR A 93 31.79 -28.05 -50.54
N GLU A 94 30.47 -28.26 -50.64
CA GLU A 94 29.55 -27.37 -51.35
C GLU A 94 29.62 -25.93 -50.84
N MET A 95 29.72 -25.74 -49.52
CA MET A 95 29.83 -24.42 -48.88
C MET A 95 31.15 -23.72 -49.26
N ILE A 96 32.25 -24.47 -49.33
CA ILE A 96 33.56 -23.94 -49.75
C ILE A 96 33.53 -23.54 -51.23
N VAL A 97 32.99 -24.40 -52.09
CA VAL A 97 32.89 -24.14 -53.53
C VAL A 97 32.05 -22.90 -53.80
N GLU A 98 30.87 -22.78 -53.18
CA GLU A 98 30.00 -21.61 -53.29
C GLU A 98 30.74 -20.32 -52.89
N THR A 99 31.48 -20.36 -51.79
CA THR A 99 32.25 -19.21 -51.32
C THR A 99 33.39 -18.84 -52.27
N LEU A 100 34.10 -19.83 -52.84
CA LEU A 100 35.17 -19.58 -53.82
C LEU A 100 34.64 -19.01 -55.14
N GLU A 101 33.51 -19.52 -55.63
CA GLU A 101 32.84 -18.99 -56.82
C GLU A 101 32.39 -17.53 -56.59
N ALA A 102 31.83 -17.24 -55.42
CA ALA A 102 31.42 -15.88 -55.05
C ALA A 102 32.60 -14.93 -54.86
N LEU A 103 33.74 -15.41 -54.34
CA LEU A 103 34.98 -14.62 -54.25
C LEU A 103 35.45 -14.21 -55.66
N GLN A 104 35.52 -15.16 -56.60
CA GLN A 104 35.91 -14.87 -57.99
C GLN A 104 34.93 -13.94 -58.71
N ALA A 105 33.68 -13.85 -58.26
CA ALA A 105 32.68 -12.93 -58.80
C ALA A 105 32.82 -11.49 -58.29
N ILE A 106 33.74 -11.18 -57.36
CA ILE A 106 33.98 -9.82 -56.88
C ILE A 106 34.55 -8.95 -58.01
N THR A 107 33.97 -7.77 -58.20
CA THR A 107 34.24 -6.91 -59.37
C THR A 107 35.55 -6.12 -59.29
N TYR A 108 36.06 -5.89 -58.08
CA TYR A 108 37.34 -5.20 -57.89
C TYR A 108 38.52 -6.16 -58.12
N PRO A 109 39.58 -5.79 -58.86
CA PRO A 109 40.71 -6.67 -59.13
C PRO A 109 41.39 -7.20 -57.86
N HIS A 110 41.49 -8.52 -57.74
CA HIS A 110 42.05 -9.19 -56.57
C HIS A 110 42.60 -10.58 -56.91
N GLU A 111 43.46 -11.12 -56.03
CA GLU A 111 43.92 -12.50 -56.07
C GLU A 111 43.24 -13.30 -54.94
N THR A 112 42.75 -14.50 -55.22
CA THR A 112 42.05 -15.33 -54.21
C THR A 112 42.91 -16.51 -53.79
N TYR A 113 42.96 -16.76 -52.48
CA TYR A 113 43.74 -17.82 -51.84
C TYR A 113 42.84 -18.70 -50.96
N LEU A 114 42.83 -20.01 -51.26
CA LEU A 114 42.29 -21.02 -50.35
C LEU A 114 43.42 -21.53 -49.45
N CYS A 115 43.32 -21.24 -48.16
CA CYS A 115 44.23 -21.71 -47.14
C CYS A 115 43.71 -23.06 -46.60
N ASP A 116 44.20 -24.16 -47.15
CA ASP A 116 43.71 -25.50 -46.88
C ASP A 116 44.55 -26.21 -45.81
N GLU A 117 43.97 -26.46 -44.62
CA GLU A 117 44.65 -27.21 -43.56
C GLU A 117 44.67 -28.74 -43.79
N ALA A 118 43.82 -29.26 -44.67
CA ALA A 118 43.68 -30.69 -44.96
C ALA A 118 44.53 -31.15 -46.15
N ASP A 119 45.02 -30.22 -46.97
CA ASP A 119 45.70 -30.50 -48.24
C ASP A 119 44.84 -31.32 -49.22
N ASP A 120 43.56 -30.98 -49.29
CA ASP A 120 42.52 -31.78 -49.91
C ASP A 120 42.63 -31.81 -51.45
N ALA A 121 42.67 -33.01 -52.02
CA ALA A 121 42.87 -33.21 -53.45
C ALA A 121 41.69 -32.70 -54.30
N TYR A 122 40.45 -32.79 -53.79
CA TYR A 122 39.27 -32.30 -54.50
C TYR A 122 39.30 -30.77 -54.57
N LEU A 123 39.58 -30.10 -53.44
CA LEU A 123 39.64 -28.64 -53.39
C LEU A 123 40.82 -28.07 -54.17
N LYS A 124 41.96 -28.76 -54.27
CA LYS A 124 43.03 -28.40 -55.22
C LYS A 124 42.53 -28.35 -56.66
N GLY A 125 41.78 -29.37 -57.08
CA GLY A 125 41.18 -29.42 -58.41
C GLY A 125 40.17 -28.31 -58.66
N VAL A 126 39.35 -27.98 -57.65
CA VAL A 126 38.42 -26.83 -57.73
C VAL A 126 39.19 -25.52 -57.86
N CYS A 127 40.22 -25.30 -57.04
CA CYS A 127 41.02 -24.08 -57.07
C CYS A 127 41.66 -23.86 -58.45
N GLN A 128 42.21 -24.91 -59.05
CA GLN A 128 42.79 -24.85 -60.40
C GLN A 128 41.76 -24.45 -61.47
N LYS A 129 40.53 -24.96 -61.37
CA LYS A 129 39.43 -24.60 -62.30
C LYS A 129 38.97 -23.16 -62.15
N LEU A 130 38.92 -22.66 -60.91
CA LEU A 130 38.44 -21.31 -60.59
C LEU A 130 39.53 -20.23 -60.66
N GLY A 131 40.79 -20.60 -60.91
CA GLY A 131 41.91 -19.64 -60.86
C GLY A 131 42.23 -19.13 -59.45
N VAL A 132 42.01 -19.98 -58.43
CA VAL A 132 42.30 -19.69 -57.02
C VAL A 132 43.66 -20.30 -56.66
N HIS A 133 44.48 -19.57 -55.89
CA HIS A 133 45.73 -20.09 -55.34
C HIS A 133 45.44 -21.02 -54.17
N HIS A 134 45.80 -22.30 -54.31
CA HIS A 134 45.74 -23.26 -53.20
C HIS A 134 47.01 -23.19 -52.37
N VAL A 135 46.88 -22.96 -51.06
CA VAL A 135 48.00 -22.87 -50.12
C VAL A 135 47.77 -23.81 -48.95
N THR A 136 48.76 -24.67 -48.67
CA THR A 136 48.75 -25.61 -47.55
C THR A 136 49.95 -25.42 -46.64
N ARG A 137 49.94 -26.05 -45.45
CA ARG A 137 51.04 -26.06 -44.50
C ARG A 137 51.22 -27.42 -43.83
N THR A 138 52.46 -27.78 -43.56
CA THR A 138 52.81 -29.04 -42.87
C THR A 138 52.68 -28.95 -41.35
N ASN A 139 52.92 -27.76 -40.76
CA ASN A 139 52.88 -27.55 -39.31
C ASN A 139 51.60 -26.80 -38.87
N LYS A 140 50.69 -27.52 -38.21
CA LYS A 140 49.34 -27.03 -37.85
C LYS A 140 49.28 -26.36 -36.47
N ILE A 141 50.07 -25.31 -36.29
CA ILE A 141 50.09 -24.50 -35.05
C ILE A 141 49.16 -23.28 -35.20
N ASN A 142 48.43 -22.90 -34.14
CA ASN A 142 47.58 -21.70 -34.10
C ASN A 142 46.37 -21.69 -35.06
N ALA A 143 45.89 -22.87 -35.52
CA ALA A 143 44.67 -23.03 -36.32
C ALA A 143 44.55 -21.97 -37.44
N LYS A 144 43.38 -21.30 -37.55
CA LYS A 144 43.09 -20.24 -38.53
C LYS A 144 44.18 -19.17 -38.64
N ALA A 145 44.60 -18.58 -37.53
CA ALA A 145 45.62 -17.52 -37.54
C ALA A 145 46.95 -18.01 -38.13
N GLY A 146 47.37 -19.23 -37.78
CA GLY A 146 48.56 -19.83 -38.36
C GLY A 146 48.42 -20.16 -39.85
N ASN A 147 47.21 -20.47 -40.30
CA ASN A 147 46.92 -20.76 -41.70
C ASN A 147 46.98 -19.47 -42.56
N ILE A 148 46.34 -18.40 -42.07
CA ILE A 148 46.42 -17.06 -42.70
C ILE A 148 47.88 -16.57 -42.72
N ASN A 149 48.62 -16.70 -41.63
CA ASN A 149 50.04 -16.30 -41.59
C ASN A 149 50.92 -17.10 -42.55
N ASN A 150 50.54 -18.32 -42.89
CA ASN A 150 51.22 -19.08 -43.92
C ASN A 150 50.92 -18.50 -45.31
N ALA A 151 49.65 -18.24 -45.62
CA ALA A 151 49.25 -17.63 -46.89
C ALA A 151 49.81 -16.22 -47.10
N LEU A 152 50.01 -15.44 -46.03
CA LEU A 152 50.66 -14.13 -46.11
C LEU A 152 52.09 -14.19 -46.70
N LYS A 153 52.78 -15.33 -46.58
CA LYS A 153 54.13 -15.54 -47.16
C LYS A 153 54.11 -15.78 -48.67
N HIS A 154 52.95 -16.16 -49.22
CA HIS A 154 52.77 -16.51 -50.63
C HIS A 154 52.02 -15.43 -51.43
N SER A 155 51.66 -14.34 -50.78
CA SER A 155 50.79 -13.27 -51.30
C SER A 155 51.49 -11.92 -51.19
N LYS A 156 51.11 -10.94 -52.03
CA LYS A 156 51.86 -9.67 -52.21
C LYS A 156 50.98 -8.42 -52.29
N GLY A 157 49.67 -8.54 -52.14
CA GLY A 157 48.72 -7.43 -52.18
C GLY A 157 48.94 -6.42 -51.05
N ASP A 158 48.73 -5.14 -51.34
CA ASP A 158 48.78 -4.06 -50.36
C ASP A 158 47.77 -4.28 -49.21
N LEU A 159 46.62 -4.86 -49.55
CA LEU A 159 45.52 -5.18 -48.64
C LEU A 159 45.25 -6.68 -48.60
N CYS A 160 44.82 -7.16 -47.44
CA CYS A 160 44.56 -8.57 -47.15
C CYS A 160 43.16 -8.71 -46.56
N VAL A 161 42.25 -9.40 -47.25
CA VAL A 161 40.90 -9.68 -46.73
C VAL A 161 40.87 -11.07 -46.12
N VAL A 162 40.38 -11.16 -44.89
CA VAL A 162 40.12 -12.44 -44.23
C VAL A 162 38.61 -12.65 -44.21
N LEU A 163 38.17 -13.72 -44.88
CA LEU A 163 36.78 -14.11 -45.02
C LEU A 163 36.63 -15.57 -44.57
N ASP A 164 35.61 -15.87 -43.77
CA ASP A 164 35.37 -17.24 -43.35
C ASP A 164 34.74 -18.06 -44.49
N PRO A 165 35.00 -19.38 -44.55
CA PRO A 165 34.47 -20.26 -45.60
C PRO A 165 32.95 -20.38 -45.64
N ASP A 166 32.24 -19.92 -44.61
CA ASP A 166 30.79 -19.95 -44.51
C ASP A 166 30.14 -18.60 -44.84
N HIS A 167 30.92 -17.59 -45.24
CA HIS A 167 30.44 -16.27 -45.63
C HIS A 167 30.54 -16.08 -47.14
N VAL A 168 29.40 -15.98 -47.81
CA VAL A 168 29.35 -15.77 -49.27
C VAL A 168 29.34 -14.26 -49.56
N PRO A 169 30.39 -13.68 -50.18
CA PRO A 169 30.45 -12.25 -50.48
C PRO A 169 29.60 -11.86 -51.69
N PHE A 170 29.14 -10.61 -51.72
CA PHE A 170 28.52 -10.02 -52.90
C PHE A 170 29.56 -9.46 -53.88
N PRO A 171 29.26 -9.36 -55.18
CA PRO A 171 30.21 -8.85 -56.18
C PRO A 171 30.83 -7.49 -55.85
N ASN A 172 30.09 -6.62 -55.16
CA ASN A 172 30.50 -5.28 -54.76
C ASN A 172 31.20 -5.20 -53.38
N PHE A 173 31.75 -6.32 -52.87
CA PHE A 173 32.32 -6.41 -51.52
C PHE A 173 33.40 -5.34 -51.23
N LEU A 174 34.29 -5.07 -52.19
CA LEU A 174 35.43 -4.17 -51.98
C LEU A 174 35.10 -2.68 -52.23
N ASP A 175 34.01 -2.38 -52.94
CA ASP A 175 33.64 -1.02 -53.35
C ASP A 175 33.57 -0.01 -52.20
N PRO A 176 32.91 -0.31 -51.05
CA PRO A 176 32.84 0.64 -49.95
C PRO A 176 34.02 0.55 -48.98
N ILE A 177 35.02 -0.31 -49.25
CA ILE A 177 36.11 -0.64 -48.32
C ILE A 177 37.41 0.02 -48.73
N VAL A 178 37.86 -0.19 -49.97
CA VAL A 178 39.24 0.07 -50.40
C VAL A 178 39.63 1.54 -50.22
N SER A 179 38.74 2.48 -50.49
CA SER A 179 39.04 3.92 -50.40
C SER A 179 39.34 4.43 -48.98
N HIS A 180 38.99 3.66 -47.95
CA HIS A 180 39.34 4.00 -46.57
C HIS A 180 40.85 3.87 -46.29
N PHE A 181 41.58 3.06 -47.06
CA PHE A 181 43.04 2.91 -46.93
C PHE A 181 43.84 4.04 -47.56
N ASN A 182 43.18 5.04 -48.18
CA ASN A 182 43.83 6.28 -48.56
C ASN A 182 44.38 7.05 -47.34
N ASP A 183 43.80 6.84 -46.15
CA ASP A 183 44.43 7.27 -44.89
C ASP A 183 45.53 6.26 -44.51
N PRO A 184 46.81 6.67 -44.50
CA PRO A 184 47.93 5.77 -44.20
C PRO A 184 47.86 5.22 -42.77
N GLU A 185 47.17 5.88 -41.83
CA GLU A 185 47.06 5.42 -40.44
C GLU A 185 45.99 4.32 -40.26
N VAL A 186 45.16 4.05 -41.29
CA VAL A 186 44.16 2.97 -41.24
C VAL A 186 44.84 1.62 -41.40
N GLY A 187 44.82 0.83 -40.33
CA GLY A 187 45.35 -0.53 -40.30
C GLY A 187 44.34 -1.57 -40.77
N TYR A 188 43.04 -1.38 -40.50
CA TYR A 188 42.00 -2.28 -41.00
C TYR A 188 40.61 -1.64 -41.12
N VAL A 189 39.79 -2.24 -41.98
CA VAL A 189 38.39 -1.91 -42.22
C VAL A 189 37.55 -3.16 -41.95
N GLN A 190 36.65 -3.06 -40.98
CA GLN A 190 35.70 -4.12 -40.64
C GLN A 190 34.32 -3.79 -41.25
N VAL A 191 33.64 -4.79 -41.81
CA VAL A 191 32.25 -4.65 -42.27
C VAL A 191 31.30 -5.52 -41.45
N VAL A 192 30.00 -5.43 -41.73
CA VAL A 192 28.94 -6.16 -41.01
C VAL A 192 29.08 -7.67 -41.23
N GLN A 193 28.82 -8.46 -40.19
CA GLN A 193 28.46 -9.87 -40.34
C GLN A 193 26.94 -10.01 -40.34
N ALA A 194 26.38 -10.48 -41.44
CA ALA A 194 24.96 -10.79 -41.59
C ALA A 194 24.80 -12.27 -41.93
N TYR A 195 23.60 -12.83 -41.70
CA TYR A 195 23.39 -14.27 -41.77
C TYR A 195 22.16 -14.65 -42.61
N SER A 196 22.31 -15.63 -43.49
CA SER A 196 21.23 -16.10 -44.38
C SER A 196 20.30 -17.11 -43.71
N ASN A 197 20.81 -17.91 -42.76
CA ASN A 197 20.11 -19.07 -42.22
C ASN A 197 19.29 -18.82 -40.93
N GLN A 198 19.09 -17.56 -40.56
CA GLN A 198 18.38 -17.13 -39.35
C GLN A 198 16.93 -17.63 -39.22
N ASP A 199 16.29 -18.07 -40.32
CA ASP A 199 14.94 -18.63 -40.31
C ASP A 199 14.88 -20.17 -40.18
N GLN A 200 16.04 -20.86 -40.18
CA GLN A 200 16.13 -22.32 -40.04
C GLN A 200 15.62 -22.85 -38.69
N GLY A 201 15.64 -22.05 -37.61
CA GLY A 201 15.23 -22.48 -36.28
C GLY A 201 15.30 -21.36 -35.24
N TRP A 202 14.81 -21.64 -34.03
CA TRP A 202 14.92 -20.75 -32.88
C TRP A 202 16.38 -20.53 -32.45
N ILE A 203 17.24 -21.56 -32.54
CA ILE A 203 18.67 -21.42 -32.23
C ILE A 203 19.36 -20.48 -33.22
N ALA A 204 19.27 -20.74 -34.53
CA ALA A 204 19.82 -19.86 -35.57
C ALA A 204 19.28 -18.42 -35.42
N LYS A 205 17.97 -18.27 -35.24
CA LYS A 205 17.35 -16.96 -35.00
C LYS A 205 17.88 -16.27 -33.74
N GLY A 206 18.05 -17.00 -32.65
CA GLY A 206 18.54 -16.48 -31.39
C GLY A 206 20.01 -16.04 -31.48
N ALA A 207 20.85 -16.87 -32.11
CA ALA A 207 22.24 -16.58 -32.36
C ALA A 207 22.40 -15.30 -33.20
N ALA A 208 21.65 -15.17 -34.31
CA ALA A 208 21.64 -13.96 -35.11
C ALA A 208 21.16 -12.73 -34.30
N GLN A 209 20.06 -12.86 -33.55
CA GLN A 209 19.49 -11.77 -32.75
C GLN A 209 20.45 -11.18 -31.70
N GLN A 210 21.36 -11.99 -31.14
CA GLN A 210 22.35 -11.51 -30.17
C GLN A 210 23.38 -10.56 -30.81
N THR A 211 23.58 -10.65 -32.12
CA THR A 211 24.61 -9.88 -32.84
C THR A 211 24.12 -8.52 -33.37
N TYR A 212 22.82 -8.36 -33.64
CA TYR A 212 22.30 -7.18 -34.36
C TYR A 212 22.62 -5.83 -33.69
N GLN A 213 22.60 -5.75 -32.37
CA GLN A 213 22.97 -4.51 -31.65
C GLN A 213 24.47 -4.25 -31.70
N TYR A 214 25.27 -5.32 -31.60
CA TYR A 214 26.71 -5.24 -31.61
C TYR A 214 27.22 -4.79 -32.99
N TYR A 215 26.85 -5.52 -34.05
CA TYR A 215 27.23 -5.16 -35.43
C TYR A 215 26.49 -3.92 -35.95
N GLY A 216 25.34 -3.55 -35.38
CA GLY A 216 24.66 -2.32 -35.75
C GLY A 216 25.18 -1.08 -35.02
N PRO A 217 24.36 -0.48 -34.15
CA PRO A 217 24.62 0.80 -33.51
C PRO A 217 25.89 0.83 -32.64
N MET A 218 26.29 -0.28 -32.03
CA MET A 218 27.49 -0.30 -31.18
C MET A 218 28.77 -0.15 -32.00
N MET A 219 28.98 -0.97 -33.04
CA MET A 219 30.16 -0.88 -33.91
C MET A 219 30.26 0.46 -34.66
N MET A 220 29.12 1.06 -35.05
CA MET A 220 29.10 2.43 -35.58
C MET A 220 29.68 3.46 -34.60
N THR A 221 29.40 3.29 -33.31
CA THR A 221 29.91 4.19 -32.28
C THR A 221 31.36 3.88 -31.92
N MET A 222 31.72 2.59 -31.85
CA MET A 222 33.11 2.18 -31.67
C MET A 222 34.00 2.74 -32.77
N ASN A 223 33.51 2.81 -34.01
CA ASN A 223 34.17 3.49 -35.11
C ASN A 223 34.32 5.01 -34.89
N ALA A 224 33.27 5.69 -34.42
CA ALA A 224 33.36 7.10 -34.03
C ALA A 224 34.41 7.35 -32.93
N TYR A 225 34.63 6.36 -32.07
CA TYR A 225 35.60 6.41 -30.97
C TYR A 225 36.99 5.86 -31.32
N GLY A 226 37.21 5.31 -32.52
CA GLY A 226 38.49 4.73 -32.94
C GLY A 226 38.82 3.39 -32.26
N THR A 227 37.80 2.56 -32.05
CA THR A 227 37.86 1.33 -31.24
C THR A 227 37.11 0.15 -31.86
N ALA A 228 36.79 0.22 -33.15
CA ALA A 228 36.04 -0.83 -33.84
C ALA A 228 36.88 -2.11 -33.87
N GLN A 229 36.32 -3.24 -33.44
CA GLN A 229 37.06 -4.50 -33.35
C GLN A 229 37.03 -5.28 -34.65
N ALA A 230 38.08 -6.05 -34.94
CA ALA A 230 38.02 -7.10 -35.95
C ALA A 230 37.25 -8.30 -35.39
N ILE A 231 36.29 -8.83 -36.13
CA ILE A 231 35.31 -9.84 -35.66
C ILE A 231 35.45 -11.19 -36.38
N GLY A 232 36.66 -11.49 -36.88
CA GLY A 232 37.04 -12.82 -37.37
C GLY A 232 36.78 -13.08 -38.84
N ALA A 233 35.79 -12.42 -39.44
CA ALA A 233 35.53 -12.47 -40.87
C ALA A 233 35.08 -11.12 -41.41
N ASN A 234 35.12 -10.98 -42.73
CA ASN A 234 34.77 -9.76 -43.46
C ASN A 234 35.63 -8.55 -43.01
N CYS A 235 36.92 -8.80 -42.76
CA CYS A 235 37.84 -7.77 -42.34
C CYS A 235 38.97 -7.63 -43.35
N THR A 236 39.20 -6.41 -43.81
CA THR A 236 40.30 -6.06 -44.70
C THR A 236 41.39 -5.40 -43.86
N PHE A 237 42.60 -5.91 -43.96
CA PHE A 237 43.78 -5.43 -43.25
C PHE A 237 44.75 -4.79 -44.24
N ARG A 238 45.43 -3.72 -43.83
CA ARG A 238 46.64 -3.24 -44.49
C ARG A 238 47.75 -4.24 -44.17
N ARG A 239 48.44 -4.74 -45.20
CA ARG A 239 49.51 -5.74 -45.04
C ARG A 239 50.59 -5.25 -44.08
N GLU A 240 51.11 -4.05 -44.31
CA GLU A 240 52.14 -3.43 -43.45
C GLU A 240 51.71 -3.37 -41.98
N ALA A 241 50.43 -3.05 -41.72
CA ALA A 241 49.91 -2.99 -40.37
C ALA A 241 49.84 -4.38 -39.72
N LEU A 242 49.45 -5.40 -40.48
CA LEU A 242 49.39 -6.78 -39.99
C LEU A 242 50.79 -7.36 -39.75
N GLU A 243 51.74 -7.08 -40.63
CA GLU A 243 53.15 -7.49 -40.49
C GLU A 243 53.83 -6.79 -39.31
N SER A 244 53.49 -5.52 -39.02
CA SER A 244 54.05 -4.77 -37.90
C SER A 244 53.79 -5.40 -36.52
N ILE A 245 52.76 -6.23 -36.42
CA ILE A 245 52.40 -6.96 -35.20
C ILE A 245 52.79 -8.45 -35.23
N GLY A 246 53.54 -8.87 -36.26
CA GLY A 246 53.97 -10.26 -36.45
C GLY A 246 52.93 -11.16 -37.14
N GLY A 247 51.96 -10.57 -37.85
CA GLY A 247 50.89 -11.26 -38.55
C GLY A 247 49.59 -11.34 -37.74
N HIS A 248 48.69 -12.22 -38.17
CA HIS A 248 47.45 -12.54 -37.46
C HIS A 248 47.77 -13.18 -36.11
N ALA A 249 47.25 -12.63 -35.01
CA ALA A 249 47.59 -13.06 -33.66
C ALA A 249 47.07 -14.47 -33.35
N ALA A 250 47.77 -15.22 -32.49
CA ALA A 250 47.35 -16.57 -32.08
C ALA A 250 46.31 -16.54 -30.95
N GLY A 251 45.43 -17.56 -30.89
CA GLY A 251 44.47 -17.78 -29.80
C GLY A 251 43.15 -18.39 -30.28
N LEU A 252 42.19 -18.55 -29.35
CA LEU A 252 40.78 -18.90 -29.67
C LEU A 252 39.92 -17.67 -29.99
N ALA A 253 40.43 -16.48 -29.68
CA ALA A 253 39.87 -15.16 -29.99
C ALA A 253 40.95 -14.35 -30.74
N GLU A 254 41.55 -14.99 -31.75
CA GLU A 254 42.67 -14.52 -32.56
C GLU A 254 42.43 -13.16 -33.21
N ASP A 255 41.21 -12.93 -33.63
CA ASP A 255 40.66 -11.78 -34.31
C ASP A 255 40.57 -10.56 -33.38
N MET A 256 39.95 -10.75 -32.21
CA MET A 256 39.98 -9.74 -31.15
C MET A 256 41.42 -9.43 -30.75
N HIS A 257 42.25 -10.46 -30.56
CA HIS A 257 43.66 -10.29 -30.20
C HIS A 257 44.45 -9.50 -31.26
N THR A 258 44.20 -9.75 -32.54
CA THR A 258 44.82 -9.02 -33.66
C THR A 258 44.42 -7.54 -33.60
N SER A 259 43.13 -7.23 -33.45
CA SER A 259 42.68 -5.84 -33.31
C SER A 259 43.32 -5.13 -32.12
N MET A 260 43.43 -5.81 -30.97
CA MET A 260 44.07 -5.30 -29.78
C MET A 260 45.55 -4.99 -30.02
N GLN A 261 46.29 -5.86 -30.71
CA GLN A 261 47.69 -5.61 -31.02
C GLN A 261 47.85 -4.44 -31.99
N MET A 262 47.02 -4.35 -33.04
CA MET A 262 47.07 -3.24 -34.00
C MET A 262 46.80 -1.90 -33.33
N HIS A 263 45.76 -1.80 -32.49
CA HIS A 263 45.48 -0.60 -31.71
C HIS A 263 46.61 -0.25 -30.74
N ALA A 264 47.27 -1.24 -30.14
CA ALA A 264 48.41 -1.03 -29.25
C ALA A 264 49.67 -0.52 -29.99
N HIS A 265 49.73 -0.72 -31.32
CA HIS A 265 50.76 -0.16 -32.20
C HIS A 265 50.33 1.16 -32.86
N GLY A 266 49.17 1.71 -32.50
CA GLY A 266 48.72 3.03 -32.96
C GLY A 266 47.89 3.02 -34.26
N TRP A 267 47.67 1.85 -34.87
CA TRP A 267 46.85 1.76 -36.09
C TRP A 267 45.38 2.11 -35.83
N LYS A 268 44.75 2.79 -36.79
CA LYS A 268 43.32 3.11 -36.77
C LYS A 268 42.48 1.99 -37.38
N SER A 269 41.29 1.82 -36.81
CA SER A 269 40.24 0.93 -37.32
C SER A 269 39.10 1.73 -37.92
N ILE A 270 38.55 1.26 -39.04
CA ILE A 270 37.31 1.80 -39.64
C ILE A 270 36.23 0.72 -39.63
N TYR A 271 34.97 1.13 -39.40
CA TYR A 271 33.80 0.28 -39.55
C TYR A 271 32.89 0.79 -40.68
N VAL A 272 32.53 -0.12 -41.60
CA VAL A 272 31.57 0.15 -42.67
C VAL A 272 30.26 -0.61 -42.38
N PRO A 273 29.16 0.10 -42.06
CA PRO A 273 27.87 -0.52 -41.75
C PRO A 273 27.11 -0.92 -43.03
N ALA A 274 27.66 -1.89 -43.77
CA ALA A 274 27.09 -2.47 -44.98
C ALA A 274 27.12 -4.00 -44.92
N VAL A 275 26.01 -4.62 -45.32
CA VAL A 275 25.92 -6.07 -45.54
C VAL A 275 26.55 -6.38 -46.89
N LEU A 276 27.75 -6.96 -46.87
CA LEU A 276 28.55 -7.25 -48.07
C LEU A 276 28.81 -8.75 -48.25
N SER A 277 28.49 -9.56 -47.26
CA SER A 277 28.48 -11.02 -47.32
C SER A 277 27.39 -11.58 -46.42
N LEU A 278 26.98 -12.82 -46.68
CA LEU A 278 26.02 -13.56 -45.87
C LEU A 278 26.66 -14.84 -45.33
N GLY A 279 26.72 -14.95 -44.00
CA GLY A 279 27.26 -16.08 -43.26
C GLY A 279 26.23 -17.07 -42.76
N LEU A 280 26.71 -18.10 -42.03
CA LEU A 280 25.89 -19.10 -41.35
C LEU A 280 26.07 -19.07 -39.82
N VAL A 281 24.98 -18.89 -39.09
CA VAL A 281 24.94 -19.10 -37.62
C VAL A 281 24.69 -20.57 -37.27
N PRO A 282 25.04 -21.02 -36.05
CA PRO A 282 24.72 -22.38 -35.60
C PRO A 282 23.21 -22.68 -35.62
N ALA A 283 22.83 -23.82 -36.19
CA ALA A 283 21.43 -24.26 -36.28
C ALA A 283 21.00 -25.16 -35.10
N THR A 284 21.96 -25.83 -34.45
CA THR A 284 21.74 -26.73 -33.31
C THR A 284 22.25 -26.13 -31.99
N LEU A 285 21.66 -26.56 -30.86
CA LEU A 285 22.07 -26.06 -29.55
C LEU A 285 23.51 -26.49 -29.19
N SER A 286 23.91 -27.71 -29.59
CA SER A 286 25.28 -28.24 -29.44
C SER A 286 26.30 -27.33 -30.14
N ALA A 287 26.10 -27.04 -31.43
CA ALA A 287 26.99 -26.19 -32.20
C ALA A 287 27.05 -24.76 -31.64
N TYR A 288 25.91 -24.22 -31.21
CA TYR A 288 25.86 -22.91 -30.55
C TYR A 288 26.66 -22.89 -29.24
N TYR A 289 26.50 -23.89 -28.36
CA TYR A 289 27.28 -23.95 -27.12
C TYR A 289 28.78 -24.14 -27.35
N LYS A 290 29.19 -24.95 -28.34
CA LYS A 290 30.61 -25.07 -28.74
C LYS A 290 31.18 -23.70 -29.15
N GLN A 291 30.44 -22.95 -29.96
CA GLN A 291 30.84 -21.59 -30.37
C GLN A 291 30.93 -20.63 -29.18
N GLN A 292 29.91 -20.60 -28.31
CA GLN A 292 29.91 -19.75 -27.11
C GLN A 292 31.01 -20.12 -26.11
N LEU A 293 31.34 -21.40 -25.98
CA LEU A 293 32.46 -21.87 -25.16
C LEU A 293 33.79 -21.41 -25.74
N LYS A 294 33.99 -21.54 -27.07
CA LYS A 294 35.20 -21.05 -27.76
C LYS A 294 35.39 -19.56 -27.52
N TRP A 295 34.35 -18.75 -27.74
CA TRP A 295 34.41 -17.31 -27.57
C TRP A 295 34.67 -16.89 -26.12
N SER A 296 33.90 -17.43 -25.16
CA SER A 296 34.09 -17.10 -23.74
C SER A 296 35.48 -17.51 -23.23
N ARG A 297 35.92 -18.74 -23.54
CA ARG A 297 37.26 -19.23 -23.17
C ARG A 297 38.36 -18.37 -23.79
N GLY A 298 38.23 -18.01 -25.07
CA GLY A 298 39.20 -17.19 -25.80
C GLY A 298 39.34 -15.79 -25.21
N VAL A 299 38.22 -15.11 -24.96
CA VAL A 299 38.22 -13.77 -24.36
C VAL A 299 38.77 -13.79 -22.93
N PHE A 300 38.41 -14.78 -22.13
CA PHE A 300 38.97 -14.93 -20.78
C PHE A 300 40.48 -15.28 -20.81
N GLU A 301 40.98 -16.04 -21.80
CA GLU A 301 42.41 -16.28 -21.94
C GLU A 301 43.18 -14.97 -22.10
N LEU A 302 42.67 -14.05 -22.93
CA LEU A 302 43.33 -12.77 -23.17
C LEU A 302 43.50 -11.95 -21.89
N LEU A 303 42.57 -12.05 -20.93
CA LEU A 303 42.70 -11.37 -19.62
C LEU A 303 44.00 -11.73 -18.90
N VAL A 304 44.42 -12.99 -19.03
CA VAL A 304 45.57 -13.55 -18.29
C VAL A 304 46.82 -13.70 -19.14
N THR A 305 46.75 -13.50 -20.47
CA THR A 305 47.90 -13.61 -21.38
C THR A 305 48.33 -12.28 -22.01
N SER A 306 47.37 -11.43 -22.42
CA SER A 306 47.66 -10.26 -23.25
C SER A 306 47.22 -8.93 -22.66
N TYR A 307 46.17 -8.89 -21.83
CA TYR A 307 45.57 -7.63 -21.35
C TYR A 307 46.57 -6.75 -20.58
N ILE A 308 47.37 -7.33 -19.66
CA ILE A 308 48.32 -6.58 -18.83
C ILE A 308 49.32 -5.78 -19.69
N THR A 309 49.82 -6.40 -20.75
CA THR A 309 50.81 -5.79 -21.65
C THR A 309 50.17 -4.78 -22.60
N LEU A 310 49.05 -5.15 -23.23
CA LEU A 310 48.41 -4.32 -24.26
C LEU A 310 47.70 -3.09 -23.66
N PHE A 311 47.07 -3.22 -22.48
CA PHE A 311 46.33 -2.12 -21.86
C PHE A 311 47.22 -0.94 -21.51
N ARG A 312 48.52 -1.16 -21.23
CA ARG A 312 49.46 -0.05 -20.95
C ARG A 312 49.61 0.88 -22.15
N LYS A 313 49.42 0.39 -23.37
CA LYS A 313 49.54 1.15 -24.64
C LYS A 313 48.22 1.76 -25.12
N PHE A 314 47.09 1.32 -24.56
CA PHE A 314 45.76 1.75 -24.99
C PHE A 314 45.38 3.14 -24.50
N THR A 315 44.64 3.86 -25.35
CA THR A 315 43.85 5.02 -24.93
C THR A 315 42.81 4.63 -23.88
N TRP A 316 42.30 5.59 -23.11
CA TRP A 316 41.28 5.30 -22.10
C TRP A 316 40.01 4.67 -22.69
N ARG A 317 39.61 5.06 -23.91
CA ARG A 317 38.44 4.48 -24.61
C ARG A 317 38.68 3.04 -25.02
N GLN A 318 39.87 2.74 -25.56
CA GLN A 318 40.27 1.37 -25.87
C GLN A 318 40.30 0.51 -24.60
N LYS A 319 40.85 1.03 -23.49
CA LYS A 319 40.82 0.35 -22.16
C LYS A 319 39.39 0.06 -21.72
N LEU A 320 38.49 1.04 -21.84
CA LEU A 320 37.08 0.87 -21.46
C LEU A 320 36.39 -0.20 -22.31
N HIS A 321 36.55 -0.16 -23.64
CA HIS A 321 35.86 -1.08 -24.54
C HIS A 321 36.39 -2.50 -24.40
N TYR A 322 37.70 -2.70 -24.56
CA TYR A 322 38.31 -4.02 -24.41
C TYR A 322 38.12 -4.54 -22.99
N GLY A 323 38.20 -3.69 -21.96
CA GLY A 323 38.02 -4.07 -20.55
C GLY A 323 36.61 -4.58 -20.22
N LEU A 324 35.60 -4.15 -20.96
CA LEU A 324 34.20 -4.53 -20.73
C LEU A 324 33.72 -5.70 -21.59
N VAL A 325 34.44 -6.11 -22.65
CA VAL A 325 34.09 -7.31 -23.42
C VAL A 325 34.02 -8.57 -22.54
N PRO A 326 34.98 -8.86 -21.64
CA PRO A 326 34.89 -10.01 -20.74
C PRO A 326 33.67 -9.97 -19.80
N MET A 327 33.16 -8.77 -19.48
CA MET A 327 31.96 -8.62 -18.65
C MET A 327 30.70 -9.16 -19.36
N PHE A 328 30.70 -9.24 -20.70
CA PHE A 328 29.61 -9.93 -21.40
C PHE A 328 29.52 -11.40 -20.96
N TYR A 329 30.64 -12.13 -20.92
CA TYR A 329 30.66 -13.54 -20.55
C TYR A 329 30.49 -13.76 -19.03
N LEU A 330 30.95 -12.82 -18.19
CA LEU A 330 30.68 -12.88 -16.74
C LEU A 330 29.19 -12.81 -16.39
N SER A 331 28.32 -12.43 -17.33
CA SER A 331 26.87 -12.46 -17.10
C SER A 331 26.35 -13.86 -16.79
N GLY A 332 27.09 -14.94 -17.12
CA GLY A 332 26.73 -16.30 -16.71
C GLY A 332 26.56 -16.46 -15.19
N PHE A 333 27.47 -15.88 -14.40
CA PHE A 333 27.35 -15.87 -12.94
C PHE A 333 26.15 -15.04 -12.48
N ILE A 334 25.89 -13.92 -13.15
CA ILE A 334 24.79 -13.01 -12.78
C ILE A 334 23.42 -13.64 -13.07
N TYR A 335 23.29 -14.38 -14.18
CA TYR A 335 22.08 -15.16 -14.45
C TYR A 335 21.87 -16.25 -13.40
N LEU A 336 22.93 -16.99 -13.02
CA LEU A 336 22.84 -17.96 -11.93
C LEU A 336 22.37 -17.32 -10.62
N LEU A 337 22.96 -16.18 -10.22
CA LEU A 337 22.54 -15.46 -9.02
C LEU A 337 21.07 -15.03 -9.10
N ASN A 338 20.64 -14.49 -10.24
CA ASN A 338 19.25 -14.10 -10.46
C ASN A 338 18.27 -15.30 -10.42
N PHE A 339 18.71 -16.51 -10.78
CA PHE A 339 17.90 -17.72 -10.59
C PHE A 339 17.84 -18.14 -9.13
N LEU A 340 18.97 -18.08 -8.43
CA LEU A 340 19.08 -18.52 -7.04
C LEU A 340 18.38 -17.60 -6.05
N ILE A 341 18.39 -16.28 -6.25
CA ILE A 341 17.74 -15.32 -5.34
C ILE A 341 16.27 -15.68 -5.06
N PRO A 342 15.37 -15.81 -6.05
CA PRO A 342 13.97 -16.15 -5.80
C PRO A 342 13.80 -17.60 -5.31
N ILE A 343 14.64 -18.55 -5.74
CA ILE A 343 14.61 -19.94 -5.24
C ILE A 343 14.91 -19.99 -3.74
N ILE A 344 16.01 -19.36 -3.31
CA ILE A 344 16.40 -19.29 -1.90
C ILE A 344 15.39 -18.47 -1.11
N SER A 345 14.82 -17.41 -1.70
CA SER A 345 13.78 -16.60 -1.04
C SER A 345 12.54 -17.43 -0.70
N LEU A 346 12.07 -18.26 -1.62
CA LEU A 346 10.89 -19.11 -1.42
C LEU A 346 11.16 -20.27 -0.47
N PHE A 347 12.30 -20.95 -0.58
CA PHE A 347 12.65 -22.04 0.34
C PHE A 347 12.96 -21.55 1.76
N GLY A 348 13.58 -20.38 1.87
CA GLY A 348 14.02 -19.83 3.15
C GLY A 348 13.00 -18.93 3.84
N ASP A 349 11.86 -18.60 3.21
CA ASP A 349 10.90 -17.60 3.69
C ASP A 349 11.59 -16.26 4.05
N VAL A 350 12.53 -15.84 3.21
CA VAL A 350 13.37 -14.64 3.39
C VAL A 350 13.36 -13.77 2.14
N TYR A 351 13.33 -12.45 2.30
CA TYR A 351 13.27 -11.52 1.17
C TYR A 351 14.52 -10.63 1.10
N PRO A 352 15.05 -10.33 -0.09
CA PRO A 352 16.20 -9.45 -0.24
C PRO A 352 15.89 -7.98 0.11
N LEU A 353 14.63 -7.54 -0.06
CA LEU A 353 14.21 -6.15 0.11
C LEU A 353 13.04 -6.01 1.09
N ARG A 354 13.10 -4.97 1.93
CA ARG A 354 12.02 -4.50 2.81
C ARG A 354 11.50 -3.16 2.29
N MET A 355 10.58 -3.20 1.35
CA MET A 355 10.01 -2.01 0.73
C MET A 355 8.54 -2.23 0.47
N ASP A 356 7.72 -1.18 0.60
CA ASP A 356 6.34 -1.25 0.17
C ASP A 356 6.25 -1.63 -1.33
N PHE A 357 5.27 -2.47 -1.67
CA PHE A 357 5.12 -2.99 -3.02
C PHE A 357 4.75 -1.89 -4.02
N SER A 358 3.91 -0.94 -3.62
CA SER A 358 3.50 0.18 -4.47
C SER A 358 4.69 1.12 -4.72
N VAL A 359 5.48 1.41 -3.69
CA VAL A 359 6.73 2.19 -3.80
C VAL A 359 7.71 1.49 -4.73
N PHE A 360 7.95 0.19 -4.55
CA PHE A 360 8.84 -0.58 -5.42
C PHE A 360 8.40 -0.48 -6.90
N ALA A 361 7.11 -0.61 -7.19
CA ALA A 361 6.58 -0.50 -8.54
C ALA A 361 6.76 0.91 -9.14
N VAL A 362 6.46 1.96 -8.36
CA VAL A 362 6.56 3.36 -8.78
C VAL A 362 8.00 3.76 -9.10
N VAL A 363 8.96 3.31 -8.29
CA VAL A 363 10.38 3.63 -8.46
C VAL A 363 11.01 2.82 -9.61
N THR A 364 10.62 1.55 -9.77
CA THR A 364 11.25 0.64 -10.74
C THR A 364 10.72 0.81 -12.17
N LEU A 365 9.43 1.09 -12.34
CA LEU A 365 8.78 1.12 -13.65
C LEU A 365 9.40 2.14 -14.64
N PRO A 366 9.68 3.41 -14.25
CA PRO A 366 10.32 4.37 -15.14
C PRO A 366 11.71 3.93 -15.61
N PHE A 367 12.48 3.27 -14.73
CA PHE A 367 13.80 2.76 -15.07
C PHE A 367 13.73 1.62 -16.11
N ILE A 368 12.89 0.61 -15.88
CA ILE A 368 12.69 -0.49 -16.85
C ILE A 368 12.19 0.04 -18.20
N MET A 369 11.23 0.97 -18.18
CA MET A 369 10.70 1.61 -19.39
C MET A 369 11.80 2.36 -20.15
N ALA A 370 12.68 3.09 -19.48
CA ALA A 370 13.79 3.78 -20.12
C ALA A 370 14.74 2.79 -20.83
N VAL A 371 15.13 1.69 -20.17
CA VAL A 371 15.99 0.65 -20.78
C VAL A 371 15.36 0.08 -22.05
N ILE A 372 14.09 -0.32 -21.99
CA ILE A 372 13.37 -0.92 -23.13
C ILE A 372 13.20 0.09 -24.27
N LEU A 373 12.77 1.32 -23.95
CA LEU A 373 12.46 2.33 -24.96
C LEU A 373 13.70 2.90 -25.63
N ILE A 374 14.81 3.09 -24.91
CA ILE A 374 16.10 3.48 -25.50
C ILE A 374 16.59 2.38 -26.44
N ARG A 375 16.57 1.12 -25.99
CA ARG A 375 16.95 -0.04 -26.83
C ARG A 375 16.11 -0.11 -28.09
N HIS A 376 14.80 0.12 -27.99
CA HIS A 376 13.94 0.19 -29.17
C HIS A 376 14.25 1.37 -30.07
N TYR A 377 14.46 2.57 -29.52
CA TYR A 377 14.75 3.77 -30.29
C TYR A 377 15.98 3.60 -31.18
N VAL A 378 17.02 2.97 -30.63
CA VAL A 378 18.31 2.75 -31.30
C VAL A 378 18.22 1.71 -32.43
N GLN A 379 17.21 0.85 -32.45
CA GLN A 379 17.00 -0.11 -33.56
C GLN A 379 16.67 0.55 -34.91
N ARG A 380 16.62 1.89 -35.00
CA ARG A 380 16.63 2.58 -36.29
C ARG A 380 17.92 2.32 -37.08
N TRP A 381 19.02 1.99 -36.39
CA TRP A 381 20.37 1.80 -36.94
C TRP A 381 20.88 0.36 -36.89
N VAL A 382 19.97 -0.64 -36.87
CA VAL A 382 20.32 -2.01 -37.29
C VAL A 382 20.26 -2.11 -38.83
N MET A 383 20.89 -3.14 -39.40
CA MET A 383 21.21 -3.26 -40.83
C MET A 383 19.98 -3.47 -41.68
N GLU A 384 19.13 -4.38 -41.25
CA GLU A 384 17.93 -4.73 -41.98
C GLU A 384 16.67 -4.50 -41.16
N GLU A 385 15.54 -4.31 -41.81
CA GLU A 385 14.32 -3.98 -41.08
C GLU A 385 13.74 -5.17 -40.30
N GLN A 386 13.97 -6.39 -40.79
CA GLN A 386 13.67 -7.65 -40.11
C GLN A 386 14.44 -7.83 -38.80
N GLU A 387 15.60 -7.17 -38.66
CA GLU A 387 16.40 -7.19 -37.45
C GLU A 387 15.79 -6.31 -36.35
N ARG A 388 14.70 -5.57 -36.57
CA ARG A 388 14.06 -4.70 -35.56
C ARG A 388 13.06 -5.48 -34.69
N GLY A 389 13.06 -5.25 -33.38
CA GLY A 389 12.10 -5.84 -32.42
C GLY A 389 12.69 -6.12 -31.04
N PHE A 390 11.95 -6.82 -30.17
CA PHE A 390 12.40 -7.12 -28.79
C PHE A 390 13.50 -8.18 -28.67
N HIS A 391 13.88 -8.85 -29.76
CA HIS A 391 14.93 -9.90 -29.78
C HIS A 391 14.78 -10.98 -28.69
N ILE A 392 13.53 -11.34 -28.36
CA ILE A 392 13.20 -12.24 -27.24
C ILE A 392 13.94 -13.58 -27.37
N ILE A 393 13.99 -14.16 -28.58
CA ILE A 393 14.62 -15.47 -28.82
C ILE A 393 16.13 -15.39 -28.53
N GLY A 394 16.80 -14.33 -28.96
CA GLY A 394 18.22 -14.09 -28.64
C GLY A 394 18.47 -13.90 -27.16
N GLY A 395 17.59 -13.16 -26.46
CA GLY A 395 17.67 -12.99 -25.00
C GLY A 395 17.48 -14.29 -24.22
N LEU A 396 16.48 -15.09 -24.60
CA LEU A 396 16.22 -16.40 -23.98
C LEU A 396 17.39 -17.36 -24.18
N LEU A 397 17.95 -17.39 -25.40
CA LEU A 397 19.11 -18.20 -25.72
C LEU A 397 20.35 -17.77 -24.92
N LEU A 398 20.56 -16.45 -24.76
CA LEU A 398 21.68 -15.91 -23.98
C LEU A 398 21.58 -16.29 -22.51
N ILE A 399 20.40 -16.14 -21.91
CA ILE A 399 20.13 -16.50 -20.52
C ILE A 399 20.33 -18.00 -20.31
N GLY A 400 19.84 -18.85 -21.21
CA GLY A 400 20.00 -20.31 -21.14
C GLY A 400 21.44 -20.82 -21.32
N THR A 401 22.36 -19.95 -21.74
CA THR A 401 23.79 -20.26 -21.96
C THR A 401 24.66 -19.94 -20.74
N TRP A 402 24.06 -19.47 -19.64
CA TRP A 402 24.74 -19.02 -18.44
C TRP A 402 25.86 -19.97 -17.95
N TRP A 403 25.59 -21.28 -17.94
CA TRP A 403 26.52 -22.29 -17.44
C TRP A 403 27.72 -22.49 -18.37
N VAL A 404 27.55 -22.32 -19.69
CA VAL A 404 28.63 -22.42 -20.67
C VAL A 404 29.67 -21.33 -20.44
N PHE A 405 29.23 -20.11 -20.14
CA PHE A 405 30.14 -19.01 -19.82
C PHE A 405 30.90 -19.24 -18.52
N ILE A 406 30.25 -19.84 -17.51
CA ILE A 406 30.92 -20.25 -16.26
C ILE A 406 31.97 -21.32 -16.56
N VAL A 407 31.66 -22.32 -17.39
CA VAL A 407 32.63 -23.33 -17.81
C VAL A 407 33.81 -22.70 -18.56
N GLY A 408 33.56 -21.74 -19.48
CA GLY A 408 34.61 -21.00 -20.18
C GLY A 408 35.53 -20.23 -19.24
N PHE A 409 34.96 -19.62 -18.18
CA PHE A 409 35.73 -18.96 -17.13
C PHE A 409 36.57 -19.96 -16.32
N LEU A 410 35.95 -21.04 -15.82
CA LEU A 410 36.64 -22.07 -15.05
C LEU A 410 37.77 -22.73 -15.85
N TYR A 411 37.54 -23.05 -17.12
CA TYR A 411 38.55 -23.61 -18.02
C TYR A 411 39.74 -22.66 -18.24
N THR A 412 39.51 -21.35 -18.16
CA THR A 412 40.60 -20.36 -18.16
C THR A 412 41.42 -20.43 -16.88
N ILE A 413 40.77 -20.47 -15.72
CA ILE A 413 41.45 -20.56 -14.42
C ILE A 413 42.32 -21.81 -14.33
N ILE A 414 41.77 -22.97 -14.69
CA ILE A 414 42.51 -24.25 -14.65
C ILE A 414 43.42 -24.47 -15.87
N ARG A 415 43.54 -23.46 -16.76
CA ARG A 415 44.33 -23.52 -18.00
C ARG A 415 44.03 -24.74 -18.88
N LYS A 416 42.78 -25.21 -18.90
CA LYS A 416 42.36 -26.33 -19.75
C LYS A 416 42.46 -25.91 -21.22
N LYS A 417 43.21 -26.69 -22.01
CA LYS A 417 43.31 -26.52 -23.46
C LYS A 417 42.01 -26.98 -24.11
N VAL A 418 41.36 -26.08 -24.84
CA VAL A 418 40.19 -26.40 -25.67
C VAL A 418 40.70 -26.46 -27.11
N PRO A 419 40.63 -27.62 -27.79
CA PRO A 419 41.07 -27.73 -29.18
C PRO A 419 40.18 -26.88 -30.09
N TYR A 420 40.77 -26.35 -31.16
CA TYR A 420 40.01 -25.72 -32.23
C TYR A 420 39.27 -26.82 -33.00
N ILE A 421 37.95 -26.91 -32.81
CA ILE A 421 37.07 -27.79 -33.58
C ILE A 421 36.17 -26.86 -34.41
N PRO A 422 36.15 -26.99 -35.76
CA PRO A 422 35.23 -26.25 -36.60
C PRO A 422 33.80 -26.39 -36.09
N THR A 423 33.05 -25.29 -36.11
CA THR A 423 31.66 -25.34 -35.65
C THR A 423 30.86 -26.15 -36.66
N PRO A 424 30.19 -27.25 -36.28
CA PRO A 424 29.40 -28.05 -37.21
C PRO A 424 28.39 -27.17 -37.95
N LYS A 425 28.37 -27.29 -39.28
CA LYS A 425 27.49 -26.50 -40.17
C LYS A 425 26.36 -27.34 -40.77
N ASP A 426 26.30 -28.62 -40.42
CA ASP A 426 25.25 -29.56 -40.81
C ASP A 426 24.27 -29.82 -39.65
N ASP A 427 23.02 -30.13 -39.99
CA ASP A 427 21.93 -30.37 -39.03
C ASP A 427 21.94 -31.79 -38.43
N THR A 428 23.04 -32.52 -38.56
CA THR A 428 23.10 -33.98 -38.34
C THR A 428 23.48 -34.38 -36.91
N GLU A 429 24.07 -33.48 -36.10
CA GLU A 429 24.51 -33.82 -34.74
C GLU A 429 23.36 -34.25 -33.83
N GLU A 430 23.51 -35.41 -33.19
CA GLU A 430 22.53 -35.98 -32.28
C GLU A 430 22.40 -35.12 -31.00
N GLN A 431 21.22 -34.53 -30.80
CA GLN A 431 20.96 -33.68 -29.65
C GLN A 431 20.62 -34.52 -28.41
N SER A 432 21.62 -34.75 -27.56
CA SER A 432 21.44 -35.43 -26.28
C SER A 432 20.77 -34.52 -25.24
N LEU A 433 19.87 -35.09 -24.43
CA LEU A 433 19.24 -34.37 -23.32
C LEU A 433 20.26 -33.94 -22.26
N GLY A 434 21.39 -34.64 -22.15
CA GLY A 434 22.46 -34.36 -21.19
C GLY A 434 23.06 -32.95 -21.32
N ILE A 435 23.08 -32.37 -22.52
CA ILE A 435 23.57 -31.01 -22.77
C ILE A 435 22.72 -29.94 -22.05
N ASN A 436 21.45 -30.25 -21.74
CA ASN A 436 20.55 -29.33 -21.02
C ASN A 436 20.51 -29.57 -19.51
N LEU A 437 21.29 -30.49 -18.95
CA LEU A 437 21.21 -30.87 -17.54
C LEU A 437 21.27 -29.67 -16.57
N PRO A 438 22.16 -28.66 -16.72
CA PRO A 438 22.16 -27.49 -15.83
C PRO A 438 20.84 -26.70 -15.85
N ASN A 439 20.22 -26.57 -17.03
CA ASN A 439 18.93 -25.89 -17.19
C ASN A 439 17.78 -26.72 -16.60
N ILE A 440 17.83 -28.06 -16.71
CA ILE A 440 16.86 -28.97 -16.08
C ILE A 440 16.92 -28.86 -14.56
N ILE A 441 18.13 -28.80 -13.98
CA ILE A 441 18.30 -28.64 -12.53
C ILE A 441 17.64 -27.33 -12.06
N VAL A 442 17.91 -26.21 -12.73
CA VAL A 442 17.28 -24.92 -12.38
C VAL A 442 15.76 -24.97 -12.55
N LEU A 443 15.24 -25.65 -13.58
CA LEU A 443 13.79 -25.85 -13.77
C LEU A 443 13.17 -26.61 -12.60
N CYS A 444 13.74 -27.76 -12.24
CA CYS A 444 13.24 -28.59 -11.14
C CYS A 444 13.30 -27.86 -9.80
N LEU A 445 14.40 -27.17 -9.51
CA LEU A 445 14.55 -26.36 -8.29
C LEU A 445 13.55 -25.20 -8.24
N SER A 446 13.31 -24.52 -9.38
CA SER A 446 12.33 -23.43 -9.45
C SER A 446 10.90 -23.93 -9.24
N LEU A 447 10.52 -25.06 -9.85
CA LEU A 447 9.20 -25.68 -9.66
C LEU A 447 9.00 -26.15 -8.22
N ALA A 448 10.02 -26.78 -7.63
CA ALA A 448 10.00 -27.19 -6.23
C ALA A 448 9.87 -25.98 -5.29
N ALA A 449 10.59 -24.89 -5.57
CA ALA A 449 10.53 -23.65 -4.79
C ALA A 449 9.15 -22.97 -4.88
N ILE A 450 8.54 -22.92 -6.07
CA ILE A 450 7.17 -22.40 -6.26
C ILE A 450 6.17 -23.25 -5.46
N GLY A 451 6.25 -24.57 -5.61
CA GLY A 451 5.36 -25.50 -4.90
C GLY A 451 5.51 -25.37 -3.38
N TYR A 452 6.74 -25.32 -2.88
CA TYR A 452 7.03 -25.14 -1.45
C TYR A 452 6.56 -23.78 -0.94
N GLY A 453 6.92 -22.69 -1.62
CA GLY A 453 6.61 -21.32 -1.20
C GLY A 453 5.10 -21.07 -1.17
N LEU A 454 4.38 -21.40 -2.25
CA LEU A 454 2.93 -21.21 -2.33
C LEU A 454 2.14 -22.24 -1.50
N TYR A 455 2.74 -23.37 -1.10
CA TYR A 455 2.09 -24.26 -0.14
C TYR A 455 2.09 -23.67 1.28
N HIS A 456 3.11 -22.86 1.62
CA HIS A 456 3.30 -22.35 2.97
C HIS A 456 2.88 -20.89 3.17
N ASP A 457 3.02 -20.02 2.16
CA ASP A 457 2.78 -18.60 2.31
C ASP A 457 2.19 -17.98 1.04
N TRP A 458 1.12 -17.19 1.21
CA TRP A 458 0.42 -16.48 0.14
C TRP A 458 0.59 -14.97 0.22
N ASN A 459 1.58 -14.50 0.98
CA ASN A 459 1.87 -13.09 1.01
C ASN A 459 2.33 -12.57 -0.37
N PRO A 460 2.14 -11.26 -0.66
CA PRO A 460 2.48 -10.66 -1.95
C PRO A 460 3.92 -10.90 -2.40
N PHE A 461 4.87 -10.97 -1.46
CA PHE A 461 6.28 -11.23 -1.79
C PHE A 461 6.50 -12.67 -2.20
N THR A 462 5.90 -13.64 -1.51
CA THR A 462 5.95 -15.06 -1.91
C THR A 462 5.32 -15.25 -3.29
N ILE A 463 4.19 -14.60 -3.56
CA ILE A 463 3.57 -14.60 -4.90
C ILE A 463 4.51 -13.97 -5.93
N THR A 464 5.16 -12.85 -5.62
CA THR A 464 6.09 -12.17 -6.52
C THR A 464 7.33 -13.03 -6.80
N MET A 465 7.93 -13.63 -5.78
CA MET A 465 9.08 -14.53 -5.94
C MET A 465 8.69 -15.80 -6.69
N ALA A 466 7.50 -16.34 -6.46
CA ALA A 466 6.95 -17.44 -7.24
C ALA A 466 6.76 -17.07 -8.71
N ALA A 467 6.30 -15.84 -9.01
CA ALA A 467 6.20 -15.34 -10.38
C ALA A 467 7.58 -15.19 -11.05
N ILE A 468 8.59 -14.69 -10.33
CA ILE A 468 9.98 -14.62 -10.82
C ILE A 468 10.55 -16.03 -11.06
N CYS A 469 10.33 -16.98 -10.16
CA CYS A 469 10.67 -18.39 -10.40
C CYS A 469 9.91 -18.97 -11.60
N GLY A 470 8.66 -18.54 -11.84
CA GLY A 470 7.91 -18.89 -13.04
C GLY A 470 8.58 -18.40 -14.32
N ILE A 471 9.20 -17.21 -14.29
CA ILE A 471 10.03 -16.70 -15.38
C ILE A 471 11.29 -17.57 -15.57
N ASN A 472 11.93 -18.03 -14.47
CA ASN A 472 13.04 -19.00 -14.57
C ASN A 472 12.58 -20.28 -15.27
N CYS A 473 11.45 -20.84 -14.85
CA CYS A 473 10.87 -22.04 -15.48
C CYS A 473 10.63 -21.81 -16.98
N PHE A 474 10.08 -20.66 -17.36
CA PHE A 474 9.87 -20.30 -18.76
C PHE A 474 11.17 -20.28 -19.56
N PHE A 475 12.25 -19.70 -19.02
CA PHE A 475 13.57 -19.71 -19.67
C PHE A 475 14.10 -21.12 -19.87
N MET A 476 14.01 -21.99 -18.86
CA MET A 476 14.53 -23.36 -18.95
C MET A 476 13.70 -24.24 -19.87
N VAL A 477 12.37 -24.12 -19.84
CA VAL A 477 11.47 -24.82 -20.77
C VAL A 477 11.74 -24.39 -22.21
N PHE A 478 11.96 -23.10 -22.47
CA PHE A 478 12.34 -22.63 -23.79
C PHE A 478 13.62 -23.33 -24.29
N MET A 479 14.66 -23.46 -23.45
CA MET A 479 15.90 -24.12 -23.85
C MET A 479 15.70 -25.61 -24.20
N LEU A 480 14.88 -26.31 -23.42
CA LEU A 480 14.52 -27.70 -23.70
C LEU A 480 13.78 -27.81 -25.03
N MET A 481 12.77 -26.98 -25.26
CA MET A 481 12.03 -26.99 -26.52
C MET A 481 12.91 -26.58 -27.71
N ALA A 482 13.80 -25.60 -27.54
CA ALA A 482 14.73 -25.14 -28.56
C ALA A 482 15.74 -26.21 -28.97
N SER A 483 16.18 -27.07 -28.04
CA SER A 483 16.98 -28.25 -28.41
C SER A 483 16.19 -29.28 -29.23
N GLN A 484 14.92 -29.54 -28.91
CA GLN A 484 14.14 -30.57 -29.61
C GLN A 484 13.48 -30.07 -30.92
N GLN A 485 13.70 -28.81 -31.30
CA GLN A 485 12.98 -28.14 -32.39
C GLN A 485 13.07 -28.86 -33.75
N LEU A 486 14.23 -29.45 -34.08
CA LEU A 486 14.46 -30.08 -35.39
C LEU A 486 13.67 -31.39 -35.51
N LYS A 487 13.62 -32.17 -34.42
CA LYS A 487 12.81 -33.40 -34.33
C LYS A 487 11.31 -33.08 -34.48
N VAL A 488 10.84 -32.04 -33.80
CA VAL A 488 9.44 -31.59 -33.88
C VAL A 488 9.09 -31.14 -35.31
N ARG A 489 9.95 -30.35 -35.97
CA ARG A 489 9.73 -29.91 -37.35
C ARG A 489 9.74 -31.08 -38.35
N SER A 490 10.66 -32.02 -38.18
CA SER A 490 10.72 -33.24 -39.01
C SER A 490 9.44 -34.07 -38.86
N TYR A 491 8.94 -34.23 -37.63
CA TYR A 491 7.67 -34.90 -37.35
C TYR A 491 6.46 -34.16 -37.99
N GLN A 492 6.39 -32.83 -37.86
CA GLN A 492 5.33 -32.03 -38.48
C GLN A 492 5.32 -32.12 -40.01
N LYS A 493 6.50 -32.14 -40.66
CA LYS A 493 6.60 -32.32 -42.12
C LYS A 493 6.10 -33.69 -42.58
N LYS A 494 6.25 -34.74 -41.75
CA LYS A 494 5.76 -36.09 -42.05
C LYS A 494 4.24 -36.25 -41.90
N HIS A 495 3.55 -35.38 -41.16
CA HIS A 495 2.11 -35.47 -40.89
C HIS A 495 1.31 -34.33 -41.54
N GLN A 496 0.59 -34.65 -42.63
CA GLN A 496 -0.07 -33.68 -43.51
C GLN A 496 -1.08 -32.74 -42.81
N LYS A 497 -1.86 -33.25 -41.84
CA LYS A 497 -2.80 -32.42 -41.04
C LYS A 497 -2.07 -31.37 -40.18
N LEU A 498 -0.92 -31.73 -39.60
CA LEU A 498 -0.10 -30.81 -38.80
C LEU A 498 0.60 -29.77 -39.68
N SER A 499 1.01 -30.16 -40.89
CA SER A 499 1.55 -29.25 -41.89
C SER A 499 0.55 -28.15 -42.30
N ALA A 500 -0.72 -28.52 -42.55
CA ALA A 500 -1.77 -27.56 -42.89
C ALA A 500 -2.04 -26.54 -41.76
N VAL A 501 -2.08 -26.99 -40.51
CA VAL A 501 -2.20 -26.11 -39.33
C VAL A 501 -0.99 -25.18 -39.21
N SER A 502 0.23 -25.70 -39.44
CA SER A 502 1.45 -24.90 -39.40
C SER A 502 1.46 -23.79 -40.46
N SER A 503 0.91 -24.06 -41.65
CA SER A 503 0.78 -23.09 -42.74
C SER A 503 -0.16 -21.94 -42.38
N ASN A 504 -1.34 -22.27 -41.80
CA ASN A 504 -2.29 -21.26 -41.31
C ASN A 504 -1.69 -20.40 -40.19
N ILE A 505 -0.96 -21.02 -39.25
CA ILE A 505 -0.21 -20.30 -38.22
C ILE A 505 0.86 -19.40 -38.85
N GLY A 506 1.55 -19.86 -39.89
CA GLY A 506 2.53 -19.08 -40.65
C GLY A 506 1.91 -17.84 -41.31
N ALA A 507 0.74 -17.98 -41.94
CA ALA A 507 0.01 -16.89 -42.56
C ALA A 507 -0.46 -15.85 -41.53
N PHE A 508 -1.03 -16.30 -40.41
CA PHE A 508 -1.39 -15.42 -39.29
C PHE A 508 -0.17 -14.71 -38.73
N LYS A 509 0.92 -15.44 -38.49
CA LYS A 509 2.20 -14.89 -38.01
C LYS A 509 2.68 -13.78 -38.93
N ARG A 510 2.62 -13.94 -40.26
CA ARG A 510 3.02 -12.89 -41.20
C ARG A 510 2.16 -11.63 -41.05
N LYS A 511 0.82 -11.76 -40.96
CA LYS A 511 -0.09 -10.63 -40.72
C LYS A 511 0.19 -9.95 -39.38
N PHE A 512 0.38 -10.74 -38.32
CA PHE A 512 0.74 -10.24 -36.99
C PHE A 512 2.08 -9.51 -37.01
N TRP A 513 3.08 -10.01 -37.74
CA TRP A 513 4.38 -9.33 -37.88
C TRP A 513 4.26 -7.97 -38.55
N LEU A 514 3.41 -7.83 -39.58
CA LEU A 514 3.15 -6.54 -40.22
C LEU A 514 2.45 -5.56 -39.27
N PHE A 515 1.44 -6.02 -38.52
CA PHE A 515 0.77 -5.23 -37.49
C PHE A 515 1.74 -4.78 -36.39
N ARG A 516 2.52 -5.71 -35.84
CA ARG A 516 3.54 -5.47 -34.83
C ARG A 516 4.60 -4.48 -35.29
N ARG A 517 5.00 -4.54 -36.57
CA ARG A 517 5.95 -3.60 -37.17
C ARG A 517 5.42 -2.16 -37.16
N ARG A 518 4.12 -1.96 -37.42
CA ARG A 518 3.47 -0.65 -37.31
C ARG A 518 3.49 -0.14 -35.86
N ILE A 519 3.13 -0.99 -34.89
CA ILE A 519 3.18 -0.64 -33.45
C ILE A 519 4.59 -0.24 -33.04
N TYR A 520 5.60 -1.05 -33.34
CA TYR A 520 6.98 -0.78 -32.93
C TYR A 520 7.53 0.49 -33.59
N SER A 521 7.10 0.80 -34.82
CA SER A 521 7.42 2.08 -35.46
C SER A 521 6.79 3.27 -34.72
N GLY A 522 5.55 3.12 -34.27
CA GLY A 522 4.86 4.08 -33.41
C GLY A 522 5.62 4.30 -32.10
N ILE A 523 5.87 3.22 -31.34
CA ILE A 523 6.61 3.25 -30.06
C ILE A 523 7.96 3.95 -30.23
N ARG A 524 8.75 3.60 -31.26
CA ARG A 524 10.04 4.24 -31.56
C ARG A 524 9.94 5.74 -31.85
N SER A 525 8.79 6.20 -32.33
CA SER A 525 8.59 7.61 -32.70
C SER A 525 8.12 8.45 -31.51
N VAL A 526 7.45 7.84 -30.55
CA VAL A 526 6.98 8.49 -29.30
C VAL A 526 7.76 8.10 -28.05
N SER A 527 8.91 7.40 -28.19
CA SER A 527 9.64 6.82 -27.04
C SER A 527 10.01 7.85 -25.97
N LEU A 528 10.44 9.06 -26.37
CA LEU A 528 10.75 10.13 -25.43
C LEU A 528 9.50 10.56 -24.63
N LEU A 529 8.35 10.71 -25.29
CA LEU A 529 7.10 11.08 -24.62
C LEU A 529 6.63 9.99 -23.65
N LEU A 530 6.80 8.72 -24.00
CA LEU A 530 6.45 7.60 -23.12
C LEU A 530 7.31 7.54 -21.86
N ILE A 531 8.62 7.84 -21.96
CA ILE A 531 9.50 7.93 -20.79
C ILE A 531 9.11 9.13 -19.91
N ILE A 532 8.82 10.29 -20.51
CA ILE A 532 8.37 11.48 -19.75
C ILE A 532 7.06 11.17 -19.04
N LEU A 533 6.10 10.56 -19.73
CA LEU A 533 4.81 10.17 -19.14
C LEU A 533 4.99 9.20 -17.97
N SER A 534 5.87 8.19 -18.07
CA SER A 534 6.08 7.25 -16.96
C SER A 534 6.68 7.93 -15.74
N VAL A 535 7.59 8.88 -15.91
CA VAL A 535 8.14 9.70 -14.82
C VAL A 535 7.04 10.60 -14.22
N CYS A 536 6.23 11.27 -15.05
CA CYS A 536 5.13 12.11 -14.57
C CYS A 536 4.09 11.29 -13.78
N VAL A 537 3.75 10.09 -14.24
CA VAL A 537 2.85 9.18 -13.52
C VAL A 537 3.46 8.75 -12.18
N ALA A 538 4.75 8.39 -12.17
CA ALA A 538 5.44 8.04 -10.92
C ALA A 538 5.41 9.20 -9.91
N VAL A 539 5.74 10.42 -10.35
CA VAL A 539 5.69 11.63 -9.51
C VAL A 539 4.26 11.93 -9.04
N TYR A 540 3.26 11.79 -9.90
CA TYR A 540 1.86 12.00 -9.55
C TYR A 540 1.39 10.99 -8.49
N VAL A 541 1.70 9.70 -8.67
CA VAL A 541 1.34 8.65 -7.71
C VAL A 541 2.03 8.88 -6.37
N SER A 542 3.33 9.22 -6.37
CA SER A 542 4.05 9.56 -5.14
C SER A 542 3.41 10.75 -4.41
N ARG A 543 3.08 11.85 -5.12
CA ARG A 543 2.43 13.02 -4.51
C ARG A 543 1.01 12.73 -4.01
N LYS A 544 0.24 11.92 -4.73
CA LYS A 544 -1.14 11.58 -4.34
C LYS A 544 -1.16 10.64 -3.13
N ALA A 545 -0.16 9.76 -2.99
CA ALA A 545 -0.02 8.95 -1.79
C ALA A 545 0.11 9.83 -0.53
N ASP A 546 0.84 10.95 -0.63
CA ASP A 546 0.95 11.94 0.45
C ASP A 546 -0.39 12.65 0.73
N GLU A 547 -1.20 12.94 -0.31
CA GLU A 547 -2.55 13.51 -0.13
C GLU A 547 -3.56 12.53 0.47
N ILE A 548 -3.49 11.23 0.14
CA ILE A 548 -4.41 10.19 0.66
C ILE A 548 -4.20 9.91 2.16
N GLY A 549 -3.07 10.35 2.74
CA GLY A 549 -2.84 10.39 4.19
C GLY A 549 -3.72 11.40 4.94
N THR A 550 -4.43 12.29 4.23
CA THR A 550 -5.48 13.10 4.85
C THR A 550 -6.76 12.28 4.95
N ILE A 551 -6.91 11.53 6.05
CA ILE A 551 -8.22 11.09 6.52
C ILE A 551 -9.11 12.34 6.46
N THR A 552 -10.11 12.30 5.57
CA THR A 552 -11.14 13.33 5.46
C THR A 552 -11.60 13.65 6.87
N ALA A 553 -11.31 14.88 7.32
CA ALA A 553 -11.76 15.37 8.61
C ALA A 553 -13.24 15.00 8.74
N ARG A 554 -13.56 14.26 9.81
CA ARG A 554 -14.93 13.82 10.10
C ARG A 554 -15.85 15.04 9.99
N PRO A 555 -17.07 14.88 9.44
CA PRO A 555 -18.02 15.98 9.40
C PRO A 555 -18.19 16.51 10.82
N ASN A 556 -17.80 17.77 11.01
CA ASN A 556 -18.01 18.46 12.25
C ASN A 556 -19.52 18.60 12.40
N HIS A 557 -20.12 18.18 13.52
CA HIS A 557 -21.55 18.37 13.85
C HIS A 557 -22.02 19.83 13.75
N LYS A 558 -21.09 20.78 13.55
CA LYS A 558 -21.23 22.23 13.54
C LYS A 558 -22.26 22.79 12.56
N ASP A 559 -22.72 22.03 11.55
CA ASP A 559 -23.62 22.56 10.51
C ASP A 559 -25.12 22.18 10.63
N ILE A 560 -25.54 21.39 11.63
CA ILE A 560 -26.94 20.94 11.79
C ILE A 560 -27.69 21.82 12.79
N LEU A 561 -28.92 22.25 12.42
CA LEU A 561 -29.86 22.95 13.31
C LEU A 561 -31.28 22.42 13.07
N LEU A 562 -31.81 21.64 14.00
CA LEU A 562 -33.19 21.13 13.98
C LEU A 562 -34.18 22.24 14.34
N THR A 563 -35.30 22.28 13.64
CA THR A 563 -36.38 23.24 13.92
C THR A 563 -37.59 22.52 14.48
N GLY A 564 -38.24 23.08 15.49
CA GLY A 564 -39.45 22.50 16.07
C GLY A 564 -40.54 23.51 16.33
N ILE A 565 -41.75 23.03 16.63
CA ILE A 565 -42.89 23.89 16.92
C ILE A 565 -43.84 23.24 17.95
N PHE A 566 -44.45 24.08 18.78
CA PHE A 566 -45.67 23.82 19.54
C PHE A 566 -46.79 24.70 18.99
N GLU A 567 -47.88 24.12 18.48
CA GLU A 567 -48.96 24.85 17.79
C GLU A 567 -50.33 24.33 18.26
N PRO A 568 -50.84 24.80 19.40
CA PRO A 568 -52.11 24.32 19.95
C PRO A 568 -53.33 24.88 19.20
N ALA A 569 -54.40 24.09 19.11
CA ALA A 569 -55.68 24.54 18.52
C ALA A 569 -56.62 25.23 19.52
N LYS A 570 -56.51 24.89 20.80
CA LYS A 570 -57.37 25.37 21.90
C LYS A 570 -56.51 25.73 23.11
N ALA A 571 -57.07 26.54 24.01
CA ALA A 571 -56.43 26.79 25.29
C ALA A 571 -56.45 25.52 26.16
N ASP A 572 -55.36 25.29 26.88
CA ASP A 572 -55.26 24.38 28.02
C ASP A 572 -55.40 22.86 27.74
N ASP A 573 -55.29 22.38 26.48
CA ASP A 573 -55.24 20.93 26.19
C ASP A 573 -53.83 20.36 26.00
N GLY A 574 -52.81 21.21 25.89
CA GLY A 574 -51.39 20.81 25.82
C GLY A 574 -50.98 20.12 24.51
N LEU A 575 -51.89 19.96 23.54
CA LEU A 575 -51.64 19.19 22.32
C LEU A 575 -51.45 20.09 21.09
N THR A 576 -50.54 19.70 20.21
CA THR A 576 -50.33 20.37 18.92
C THR A 576 -51.34 19.89 17.86
N ASP A 577 -51.89 20.81 17.08
CA ASP A 577 -52.75 20.52 15.92
C ASP A 577 -51.94 20.42 14.63
N MET A 578 -51.85 19.22 14.07
CA MET A 578 -51.05 18.95 12.86
C MET A 578 -51.56 19.66 11.60
N ASN A 579 -52.85 20.03 11.53
CA ASN A 579 -53.36 20.80 10.38
C ASN A 579 -52.85 22.25 10.43
N ARG A 580 -52.77 22.83 11.63
CA ARG A 580 -52.17 24.16 11.83
C ARG A 580 -50.68 24.13 11.57
N VAL A 581 -49.96 23.12 12.07
CA VAL A 581 -48.54 22.91 11.72
C VAL A 581 -48.35 22.83 10.21
N ALA A 582 -49.18 22.07 9.49
CA ALA A 582 -49.12 21.98 8.03
C ALA A 582 -49.41 23.33 7.32
N ALA A 583 -50.24 24.21 7.91
CA ALA A 583 -50.43 25.57 7.41
C ALA A 583 -49.16 26.42 7.59
N VAL A 584 -48.57 26.41 8.79
CA VAL A 584 -47.33 27.15 9.09
C VAL A 584 -46.15 26.65 8.26
N GLN A 585 -46.01 25.33 8.06
CA GLN A 585 -44.98 24.72 7.20
C GLN A 585 -45.11 25.19 5.74
N ARG A 586 -46.34 25.26 5.20
CA ARG A 586 -46.61 25.78 3.85
C ARG A 586 -46.29 27.26 3.74
N ALA A 587 -46.70 28.08 4.71
CA ALA A 587 -46.43 29.51 4.74
C ALA A 587 -44.92 29.80 4.84
N SER A 588 -44.22 29.05 5.68
CA SER A 588 -42.79 29.23 5.97
C SER A 588 -41.86 28.48 4.99
N LYS A 589 -42.41 27.65 4.09
CA LYS A 589 -41.68 26.76 3.17
C LYS A 589 -40.61 25.92 3.88
N THR A 590 -40.91 25.49 5.11
CA THR A 590 -40.02 24.69 5.96
C THR A 590 -40.78 23.51 6.56
N ASN A 591 -40.08 22.40 6.82
CA ASN A 591 -40.63 21.29 7.58
C ASN A 591 -40.07 21.37 9.00
N PHE A 592 -40.90 21.15 10.02
CA PHE A 592 -40.40 21.08 11.40
C PHE A 592 -39.93 19.65 11.71
N ASP A 593 -38.73 19.53 12.25
CA ASP A 593 -38.10 18.27 12.64
C ASP A 593 -38.62 17.78 14.00
N ILE A 594 -39.07 18.69 14.87
CA ILE A 594 -39.57 18.39 16.22
C ILE A 594 -40.99 18.96 16.38
N ILE A 595 -41.93 18.15 16.85
CA ILE A 595 -43.27 18.62 17.24
C ILE A 595 -43.43 18.45 18.74
N SER A 596 -43.56 19.57 19.46
CA SER A 596 -43.70 19.57 20.91
C SER A 596 -45.15 19.37 21.33
N ILE A 597 -45.38 18.68 22.45
CA ILE A 597 -46.65 18.56 23.17
C ILE A 597 -46.38 18.59 24.68
N TYR A 598 -47.38 18.98 25.46
CA TYR A 598 -47.38 18.97 26.92
C TYR A 598 -48.35 17.90 27.41
N LEU A 599 -47.88 17.01 28.28
CA LEU A 599 -48.64 15.89 28.77
C LEU A 599 -48.56 15.84 30.30
N PRO A 600 -49.67 16.12 31.01
CA PRO A 600 -49.70 16.05 32.46
C PRO A 600 -49.83 14.61 32.96
N TRP A 601 -49.23 14.31 34.11
CA TRP A 601 -49.46 13.03 34.81
C TRP A 601 -50.91 12.91 35.28
N GLY A 602 -51.39 11.69 35.47
CA GLY A 602 -52.73 11.44 36.02
C GLY A 602 -53.46 10.24 35.38
N ASP A 603 -54.66 9.97 35.91
CA ASP A 603 -55.54 8.89 35.46
C ASP A 603 -56.65 9.37 34.49
N GLN A 604 -56.67 10.67 34.19
CA GLN A 604 -57.67 11.29 33.33
C GLN A 604 -57.32 11.12 31.84
N PRO A 605 -58.30 11.19 30.91
CA PRO A 605 -58.05 11.03 29.48
C PRO A 605 -56.98 11.98 28.91
N GLN A 606 -56.85 13.18 29.47
CA GLN A 606 -55.84 14.18 29.09
C GLN A 606 -54.40 13.77 29.44
N SER A 607 -54.21 12.81 30.34
CA SER A 607 -52.91 12.28 30.77
C SER A 607 -52.50 11.02 29.98
N ALA A 608 -53.37 10.53 29.08
CA ALA A 608 -53.09 9.38 28.24
C ALA A 608 -52.17 9.74 27.07
N LEU A 609 -51.25 8.85 26.72
CA LEU A 609 -50.36 9.03 25.57
C LEU A 609 -51.20 9.16 24.27
N PRO A 610 -51.11 10.28 23.52
CA PRO A 610 -51.97 10.52 22.36
C PRO A 610 -51.43 9.80 21.11
N THR A 611 -51.44 8.46 21.11
CA THR A 611 -50.85 7.63 20.03
C THR A 611 -51.26 8.04 18.60
N PRO A 612 -52.53 8.35 18.29
CA PRO A 612 -52.90 8.81 16.94
C PRO A 612 -52.20 10.12 16.52
N LEU A 613 -52.00 11.05 17.46
CA LEU A 613 -51.26 12.29 17.19
C LEU A 613 -49.78 11.99 16.94
N LEU A 614 -49.17 11.12 17.75
CA LEU A 614 -47.77 10.73 17.56
C LEU A 614 -47.53 10.08 16.18
N GLU A 615 -48.44 9.22 15.73
CA GLU A 615 -48.35 8.63 14.37
C GLU A 615 -48.47 9.69 13.26
N ASN A 616 -49.31 10.71 13.44
CA ASN A 616 -49.38 11.84 12.51
C ASN A 616 -48.09 12.68 12.51
N ILE A 617 -47.47 12.89 13.68
CA ILE A 617 -46.17 13.57 13.80
C ILE A 617 -45.08 12.80 13.04
N TYR A 618 -45.00 11.47 13.22
CA TYR A 618 -44.03 10.66 12.48
C TYR A 618 -44.30 10.63 10.97
N SER A 619 -45.57 10.61 10.56
CA SER A 619 -45.97 10.68 9.15
C SER A 619 -45.61 12.02 8.49
N ASN A 620 -45.48 13.09 9.28
CA ASN A 620 -44.94 14.39 8.85
C ASN A 620 -43.39 14.41 8.78
N HIS A 621 -42.73 13.27 9.02
CA HIS A 621 -41.28 13.15 9.14
C HIS A 621 -40.69 13.98 10.29
N SER A 622 -41.46 14.15 11.37
CA SER A 622 -41.02 14.85 12.58
C SER A 622 -40.87 13.88 13.76
N THR A 623 -40.12 14.29 14.77
CA THR A 623 -39.94 13.56 16.03
C THR A 623 -40.78 14.25 17.12
N PRO A 624 -41.65 13.53 17.85
CA PRO A 624 -42.41 14.13 18.93
C PRO A 624 -41.50 14.50 20.11
N MET A 625 -41.75 15.64 20.73
CA MET A 625 -41.20 16.03 22.03
C MET A 625 -42.33 16.13 23.05
N ILE A 626 -42.28 15.29 24.07
CA ILE A 626 -43.26 15.23 25.15
C ILE A 626 -42.68 15.96 26.35
N THR A 627 -43.27 17.09 26.70
CA THR A 627 -43.03 17.74 28.00
C THR A 627 -43.91 17.04 29.01
N TRP A 628 -43.29 16.26 29.90
CA TRP A 628 -43.98 15.33 30.79
C TRP A 628 -44.03 15.88 32.21
N GLU A 629 -45.21 16.36 32.60
CA GLU A 629 -45.39 17.23 33.76
C GLU A 629 -45.93 16.44 34.97
N PRO A 630 -45.18 16.35 36.08
CA PRO A 630 -45.52 15.49 37.21
C PRO A 630 -46.58 16.10 38.16
N TRP A 631 -47.75 16.41 37.62
CA TRP A 631 -48.92 16.85 38.39
C TRP A 631 -49.45 15.72 39.29
N GLN A 632 -49.66 16.00 40.58
CA GLN A 632 -50.12 14.97 41.53
C GLN A 632 -51.64 14.97 41.71
N ASN A 633 -52.27 16.13 41.56
CA ASN A 633 -53.72 16.33 41.74
C ASN A 633 -54.62 15.70 40.66
N LEU A 634 -54.04 15.14 39.59
CA LEU A 634 -54.76 14.50 38.48
C LEU A 634 -54.88 12.98 38.59
N PHE A 635 -54.32 12.38 39.64
CA PHE A 635 -54.55 10.97 39.99
C PHE A 635 -55.85 10.81 40.78
N LYS A 636 -56.52 9.66 40.65
CA LYS A 636 -57.77 9.41 41.38
C LYS A 636 -57.52 9.38 42.90
N GLY A 637 -58.26 10.19 43.65
CA GLY A 637 -58.19 10.26 45.11
C GLY A 637 -57.15 11.26 45.67
N SER A 638 -56.40 11.96 44.81
CA SER A 638 -55.46 13.02 45.20
C SER A 638 -55.97 14.44 44.88
N GLU A 639 -57.23 14.59 44.44
CA GLU A 639 -57.79 15.85 43.95
C GLU A 639 -57.86 16.96 45.01
N LYS A 640 -57.73 16.61 46.30
CA LYS A 640 -57.71 17.53 47.45
C LYS A 640 -56.35 17.64 48.14
N GLN A 641 -55.33 16.90 47.70
CA GLN A 641 -53.99 16.96 48.26
C GLN A 641 -53.22 18.13 47.66
N ARG A 642 -52.34 18.78 48.44
CA ARG A 642 -51.38 19.74 47.89
C ARG A 642 -50.30 19.00 47.12
N ASP A 643 -49.92 19.52 45.95
CA ASP A 643 -48.84 18.97 45.13
C ASP A 643 -47.47 19.29 45.77
N GLU A 644 -47.14 18.57 46.84
CA GLU A 644 -45.88 18.71 47.58
C GLU A 644 -45.05 17.42 47.53
N HIS A 645 -43.72 17.55 47.60
CA HIS A 645 -42.71 16.48 47.71
C HIS A 645 -42.74 15.41 46.59
N VAL A 646 -43.11 15.78 45.36
CA VAL A 646 -43.29 14.83 44.24
C VAL A 646 -42.05 13.97 43.98
N PHE A 647 -40.84 14.54 44.05
CA PHE A 647 -39.61 13.80 43.74
C PHE A 647 -39.29 12.73 44.78
N THR A 648 -39.60 12.97 46.06
CA THR A 648 -39.42 11.96 47.11
C THR A 648 -40.39 10.79 46.90
N LYS A 649 -41.65 11.10 46.54
CA LYS A 649 -42.67 10.09 46.22
C LYS A 649 -42.33 9.26 44.98
N ILE A 650 -41.67 9.85 43.99
CA ILE A 650 -41.10 9.13 42.84
C ILE A 650 -40.04 8.15 43.32
N THR A 651 -39.04 8.62 44.09
CA THR A 651 -37.95 7.75 44.56
C THR A 651 -38.39 6.68 45.57
N SER A 652 -39.55 6.83 46.21
CA SER A 652 -40.15 5.81 47.08
C SER A 652 -41.01 4.79 46.33
N GLY A 653 -41.12 4.91 45.00
CA GLY A 653 -41.86 3.97 44.14
C GLY A 653 -43.37 4.20 44.05
N GLN A 654 -43.89 5.31 44.58
CA GLN A 654 -45.35 5.54 44.64
C GLN A 654 -46.00 5.63 43.24
N TYR A 655 -45.24 6.05 42.23
CA TYR A 655 -45.72 6.23 40.86
C TYR A 655 -45.20 5.15 39.89
N ASP A 656 -44.53 4.09 40.39
CA ASP A 656 -43.85 3.09 39.54
C ASP A 656 -44.78 2.43 38.54
N ALA A 657 -46.02 2.13 38.92
CA ALA A 657 -47.00 1.52 38.02
C ALA A 657 -47.31 2.45 36.83
N TYR A 658 -47.49 3.75 37.07
CA TYR A 658 -47.75 4.75 36.03
C TYR A 658 -46.52 4.96 35.15
N ILE A 659 -45.35 5.22 35.74
CA ILE A 659 -44.09 5.45 35.04
C ILE A 659 -43.72 4.23 34.18
N THR A 660 -43.85 3.02 34.73
CA THR A 660 -43.59 1.77 34.01
C THR A 660 -44.54 1.57 32.83
N ASN A 661 -45.84 1.84 33.03
CA ASN A 661 -46.81 1.72 31.95
C ASN A 661 -46.51 2.72 30.82
N PHE A 662 -46.19 3.96 31.17
CA PHE A 662 -45.81 4.99 30.21
C PHE A 662 -44.51 4.62 29.46
N ALA A 663 -43.49 4.13 30.16
CA ALA A 663 -42.27 3.61 29.53
C ALA A 663 -42.54 2.48 28.53
N LYS A 664 -43.45 1.54 28.86
CA LYS A 664 -43.88 0.47 27.95
C LYS A 664 -44.62 1.02 26.71
N GLN A 665 -45.46 2.03 26.89
CA GLN A 665 -46.16 2.69 25.77
C GLN A 665 -45.17 3.39 24.84
N LEU A 666 -44.20 4.14 25.38
CA LEU A 666 -43.17 4.78 24.57
C LEU A 666 -42.27 3.75 23.88
N ARG A 667 -41.87 2.68 24.57
CA ARG A 667 -41.14 1.55 23.96
C ARG A 667 -41.87 0.98 22.75
N ALA A 668 -43.19 0.79 22.85
CA ALA A 668 -43.99 0.20 21.79
C ALA A 668 -44.00 1.02 20.48
N LEU A 669 -43.66 2.32 20.53
CA LEU A 669 -43.56 3.17 19.34
C LEU A 669 -42.44 2.73 18.38
N ASN A 670 -41.38 2.07 18.89
CA ASN A 670 -40.19 1.69 18.11
C ASN A 670 -39.57 2.84 17.27
N ARG A 671 -39.80 4.08 17.70
CA ARG A 671 -39.36 5.32 17.04
C ARG A 671 -38.88 6.31 18.10
N PRO A 672 -37.92 7.19 17.77
CA PRO A 672 -37.35 8.12 18.74
C PRO A 672 -38.41 9.11 19.22
N VAL A 673 -38.40 9.43 20.51
CA VAL A 673 -39.25 10.45 21.13
C VAL A 673 -38.42 11.26 22.11
N PHE A 674 -38.47 12.58 22.01
CA PHE A 674 -37.88 13.45 23.02
C PHE A 674 -38.78 13.47 24.25
N LEU A 675 -38.22 13.25 25.43
CA LEU A 675 -38.93 13.33 26.70
C LEU A 675 -38.28 14.40 27.57
N ARG A 676 -39.03 15.48 27.80
CA ARG A 676 -38.66 16.61 28.64
C ARG A 676 -39.41 16.47 29.98
N PHE A 677 -38.87 15.63 30.86
CA PHE A 677 -39.47 15.30 32.15
C PHE A 677 -39.29 16.45 33.14
N ALA A 678 -40.36 16.84 33.85
CA ALA A 678 -40.33 17.83 34.92
C ALA A 678 -39.51 19.08 34.55
N HIS A 679 -39.88 19.71 33.42
CA HIS A 679 -39.19 20.89 32.92
C HIS A 679 -39.22 22.01 33.96
N GLU A 680 -38.17 22.82 33.97
CA GLU A 680 -38.08 24.01 34.81
C GLU A 680 -38.31 23.72 36.30
N ALA A 681 -37.69 22.67 36.83
CA ALA A 681 -37.82 22.29 38.24
C ALA A 681 -37.29 23.34 39.23
N ASP A 682 -36.57 24.36 38.75
CA ASP A 682 -36.13 25.55 39.47
C ASP A 682 -37.09 26.75 39.34
N ASN A 683 -38.18 26.63 38.55
CA ASN A 683 -39.16 27.69 38.36
C ASN A 683 -40.28 27.64 39.42
N PRO A 684 -40.45 28.68 40.26
CA PRO A 684 -41.42 28.69 41.36
C PRO A 684 -42.89 28.65 40.90
N PHE A 685 -43.18 28.84 39.60
CA PHE A 685 -44.55 28.71 39.07
C PHE A 685 -45.07 27.27 39.04
N TYR A 686 -44.19 26.27 39.10
CA TYR A 686 -44.58 24.86 39.07
C TYR A 686 -44.56 24.22 40.47
N PRO A 687 -45.49 23.31 40.79
CA PRO A 687 -45.51 22.62 42.08
C PRO A 687 -44.37 21.61 42.24
N TRP A 688 -43.74 21.14 41.17
CA TRP A 688 -42.53 20.32 41.22
C TRP A 688 -41.24 21.12 41.44
N SER A 689 -41.34 22.40 41.82
CA SER A 689 -40.23 23.24 42.24
C SER A 689 -40.11 23.36 43.76
N ALA A 690 -39.30 24.31 44.24
CA ALA A 690 -39.23 24.67 45.66
C ALA A 690 -40.60 25.06 46.25
N THR A 691 -41.55 25.57 45.46
CA THR A 691 -42.91 25.90 45.90
C THR A 691 -43.69 24.69 46.44
N GLY A 692 -43.41 23.49 45.92
CA GLY A 692 -43.96 22.23 46.45
C GLY A 692 -43.01 21.50 47.41
N ASN A 693 -42.12 22.21 48.09
CA ASN A 693 -41.16 21.65 49.05
C ASN A 693 -40.20 20.60 48.45
N ASN A 694 -39.74 20.81 47.21
CA ASN A 694 -38.74 19.98 46.55
C ASN A 694 -37.35 20.64 46.56
N THR A 695 -36.29 19.83 46.62
CA THR A 695 -34.88 20.26 46.59
C THR A 695 -34.17 19.83 45.30
N PRO A 696 -33.05 20.48 44.90
CA PRO A 696 -32.26 20.06 43.74
C PRO A 696 -31.76 18.61 43.86
N GLU A 697 -31.36 18.17 45.05
CA GLU A 697 -30.90 16.80 45.33
C GLU A 697 -32.01 15.78 45.08
N GLN A 698 -33.23 16.07 45.53
CA GLN A 698 -34.39 15.22 45.29
C GLN A 698 -34.75 15.17 43.80
N PHE A 699 -34.68 16.29 43.08
CA PHE A 699 -34.85 16.30 41.62
C PHE A 699 -33.84 15.38 40.93
N LYS A 700 -32.54 15.54 41.23
CA LYS A 700 -31.48 14.70 40.65
C LYS A 700 -31.72 13.21 40.93
N ALA A 701 -32.15 12.85 42.14
CA ALA A 701 -32.46 11.48 42.51
C ALA A 701 -33.69 10.95 41.75
N ALA A 702 -34.77 11.73 41.66
CA ALA A 702 -35.97 11.34 40.93
C ALA A 702 -35.71 11.21 39.43
N TRP A 703 -34.95 12.13 38.82
CA TRP A 703 -34.55 12.04 37.41
C TRP A 703 -33.85 10.71 37.11
N LYS A 704 -32.82 10.38 37.89
CA LYS A 704 -32.07 9.12 37.74
C LYS A 704 -32.97 7.91 37.92
N TYR A 705 -33.84 7.94 38.93
CA TYR A 705 -34.77 6.85 39.21
C TYR A 705 -35.75 6.60 38.05
N VAL A 706 -36.36 7.65 37.49
CA VAL A 706 -37.28 7.54 36.34
C VAL A 706 -36.52 7.03 35.11
N HIS A 707 -35.34 7.59 34.83
CA HIS A 707 -34.48 7.15 33.73
C HIS A 707 -34.14 5.65 33.84
N ASP A 708 -33.69 5.22 35.02
CA ASP A 708 -33.32 3.82 35.27
C ASP A 708 -34.53 2.88 35.16
N LEU A 709 -35.72 3.32 35.54
CA LEU A 709 -36.95 2.55 35.36
C LEU A 709 -37.32 2.38 33.88
N PHE A 710 -37.11 3.41 33.05
CA PHE A 710 -37.29 3.32 31.59
C PHE A 710 -36.29 2.35 30.95
N VAL A 711 -35.02 2.45 31.34
CA VAL A 711 -33.93 1.55 30.92
C VAL A 711 -34.25 0.11 31.31
N ALA A 712 -34.68 -0.14 32.55
CA ALA A 712 -35.07 -1.47 33.04
C ALA A 712 -36.24 -2.09 32.25
N HIS A 713 -37.09 -1.26 31.64
CA HIS A 713 -38.22 -1.70 30.82
C HIS A 713 -37.94 -1.69 29.31
N GLY A 714 -36.70 -1.41 28.89
CA GLY A 714 -36.25 -1.48 27.50
C GLY A 714 -36.72 -0.32 26.61
N ALA A 715 -37.01 0.84 27.19
CA ALA A 715 -37.44 2.05 26.46
C ALA A 715 -36.24 2.81 25.85
N TRP A 716 -35.44 2.14 25.01
CA TRP A 716 -34.21 2.68 24.40
C TRP A 716 -34.42 3.78 23.36
N ASN A 717 -35.67 4.05 23.00
CA ASN A 717 -36.09 5.03 22.00
C ASN A 717 -36.43 6.40 22.59
N VAL A 718 -36.26 6.58 23.90
CA VAL A 718 -36.49 7.86 24.59
C VAL A 718 -35.20 8.68 24.58
N ILE A 719 -35.32 9.94 24.16
CA ILE A 719 -34.23 10.93 24.13
C ILE A 719 -34.47 11.90 25.28
N TRP A 720 -33.57 11.92 26.26
CA TRP A 720 -33.76 12.68 27.51
C TRP A 720 -33.35 14.14 27.37
N VAL A 721 -34.32 15.05 27.55
CA VAL A 721 -34.14 16.50 27.47
C VAL A 721 -34.23 17.12 28.86
N TRP A 722 -33.09 17.49 29.45
CA TRP A 722 -33.05 18.18 30.75
C TRP A 722 -33.14 19.69 30.56
N ASN A 723 -34.14 20.34 31.15
CA ASN A 723 -34.47 21.73 30.86
C ASN A 723 -34.57 22.59 32.14
N PRO A 724 -33.49 23.25 32.59
CA PRO A 724 -33.56 24.25 33.65
C PRO A 724 -34.26 25.54 33.19
N TRP A 725 -34.75 26.34 34.13
CA TRP A 725 -35.34 27.65 33.87
C TRP A 725 -34.29 28.77 33.87
N ARG A 726 -33.37 28.77 34.83
CA ARG A 726 -32.35 29.81 35.00
C ARG A 726 -30.92 29.26 35.06
N ALA A 727 -29.98 30.01 34.49
CA ALA A 727 -28.57 29.60 34.43
C ALA A 727 -27.94 29.50 35.82
N GLU A 728 -28.32 30.38 36.76
CA GLU A 728 -27.75 30.42 38.11
C GLU A 728 -28.08 29.17 38.94
N ALA A 729 -29.20 28.50 38.66
CA ALA A 729 -29.62 27.28 39.35
C ALA A 729 -29.31 26.00 38.54
N ALA A 730 -28.93 26.11 37.27
CA ALA A 730 -28.79 24.98 36.35
C ALA A 730 -27.79 23.92 36.85
N GLU A 731 -26.61 24.33 37.34
CA GLU A 731 -25.59 23.38 37.81
C GLU A 731 -26.06 22.55 39.04
N ASP A 732 -26.88 23.14 39.92
CA ASP A 732 -27.38 22.46 41.13
C ASP A 732 -28.40 21.34 40.80
N TYR A 733 -29.15 21.51 39.71
CA TYR A 733 -30.20 20.58 39.27
C TYR A 733 -29.70 19.57 38.21
N PHE A 734 -28.48 19.69 37.70
CA PHE A 734 -27.99 18.80 36.64
C PHE A 734 -27.87 17.34 37.13
N PRO A 735 -28.59 16.37 36.52
CA PRO A 735 -28.60 14.98 36.98
C PRO A 735 -27.32 14.21 36.62
N GLY A 736 -26.50 14.76 35.73
CA GLY A 736 -25.23 14.17 35.28
C GLY A 736 -25.27 13.69 33.83
N ARG A 737 -24.10 13.70 33.17
CA ARG A 737 -23.94 13.44 31.73
C ARG A 737 -24.49 12.08 31.26
N ALA A 738 -24.47 11.05 32.11
CA ALA A 738 -24.96 9.72 31.75
C ALA A 738 -26.50 9.64 31.63
N TYR A 739 -27.23 10.64 32.13
CA TYR A 739 -28.69 10.65 32.24
C TYR A 739 -29.37 11.69 31.33
N VAL A 740 -28.60 12.38 30.49
CA VAL A 740 -29.06 13.50 29.65
C VAL A 740 -28.52 13.32 28.24
N ASP A 741 -29.41 13.36 27.25
CA ASP A 741 -29.05 13.39 25.82
C ASP A 741 -28.99 14.82 25.28
N TRP A 742 -29.87 15.70 25.77
CA TRP A 742 -29.99 17.09 25.33
C TRP A 742 -30.19 18.04 26.51
N ILE A 743 -29.51 19.20 26.47
CA ILE A 743 -29.78 20.32 27.38
C ILE A 743 -30.86 21.19 26.73
N GLY A 744 -32.04 21.23 27.32
CA GLY A 744 -33.14 22.11 26.94
C GLY A 744 -33.02 23.47 27.63
N ILE A 745 -33.36 24.55 26.94
CA ILE A 745 -33.38 25.91 27.51
C ILE A 745 -34.63 26.65 27.04
N THR A 746 -35.20 27.43 27.93
CA THR A 746 -36.31 28.33 27.63
C THR A 746 -35.78 29.71 27.25
N GLY A 747 -35.94 30.08 25.99
CA GLY A 747 -35.52 31.34 25.39
C GLY A 747 -36.71 32.22 25.00
N LEU A 748 -37.53 32.59 25.98
CA LEU A 748 -38.72 33.42 25.78
C LEU A 748 -38.44 34.90 26.08
N ASN A 749 -38.66 35.79 25.11
CA ASN A 749 -38.55 37.23 25.28
C ASN A 749 -39.91 37.83 25.67
N TYR A 750 -40.11 38.06 26.97
CA TYR A 750 -41.34 38.65 27.52
C TYR A 750 -41.54 40.14 27.18
N GLY A 751 -40.54 40.83 26.62
CA GLY A 751 -40.64 42.24 26.21
C GLY A 751 -41.19 43.15 27.32
N HIS A 752 -42.29 43.85 27.04
CA HIS A 752 -42.93 44.79 27.99
C HIS A 752 -43.59 44.12 29.21
N PHE A 753 -43.76 42.79 29.21
CA PHE A 753 -44.30 42.04 30.36
C PHE A 753 -43.24 41.78 31.45
N ARG A 754 -41.96 42.05 31.18
CA ARG A 754 -40.87 41.94 32.15
C ARG A 754 -40.75 43.20 33.02
N THR A 755 -40.21 43.07 34.23
CA THR A 755 -40.08 44.16 35.20
C THR A 755 -39.25 45.35 34.71
N ASP A 756 -38.26 45.12 33.83
CA ASP A 756 -37.41 46.14 33.22
C ASP A 756 -37.93 46.67 31.87
N ARG A 757 -39.07 46.13 31.39
CA ARG A 757 -39.78 46.51 30.16
C ARG A 757 -38.93 46.53 28.88
N ARG A 758 -37.78 45.86 28.88
CA ARG A 758 -36.82 45.82 27.78
C ARG A 758 -36.97 44.53 26.98
N SER A 759 -36.79 44.65 25.66
CA SER A 759 -36.66 43.50 24.75
C SER A 759 -35.23 42.93 24.83
N HIS A 760 -35.10 41.65 25.18
CA HIS A 760 -33.81 40.97 25.25
C HIS A 760 -33.62 40.07 24.03
N SER A 761 -32.47 40.19 23.37
CA SER A 761 -32.11 39.30 22.26
C SER A 761 -31.94 37.85 22.74
N LEU A 762 -32.18 36.88 21.86
CA LEU A 762 -31.92 35.46 22.19
C LEU A 762 -30.47 35.22 22.64
N LYS A 763 -29.52 35.97 22.07
CA LYS A 763 -28.11 35.96 22.48
C LYS A 763 -27.93 36.37 23.94
N GLU A 764 -28.57 37.43 24.39
CA GLU A 764 -28.52 37.88 25.79
C GLU A 764 -29.18 36.86 26.73
N LEU A 765 -30.25 36.19 26.29
CA LEU A 765 -30.94 35.17 27.09
C LEU A 765 -30.10 33.88 27.23
N TYR A 766 -29.36 33.50 26.18
CA TYR A 766 -28.58 32.25 26.18
C TYR A 766 -27.15 32.40 26.72
N MET A 767 -26.55 33.59 26.64
CA MET A 767 -25.15 33.81 27.07
C MET A 767 -24.83 33.27 28.48
N PRO A 768 -25.68 33.49 29.52
CA PRO A 768 -25.40 32.95 30.85
C PRO A 768 -25.31 31.42 30.89
N PHE A 769 -26.09 30.72 30.06
CA PHE A 769 -26.02 29.25 29.92
C PHE A 769 -24.77 28.81 29.14
N HIS A 770 -24.34 29.60 28.15
CA HIS A 770 -23.11 29.36 27.39
C HIS A 770 -21.84 29.45 28.26
N GLU A 771 -21.88 30.20 29.36
CA GLU A 771 -20.74 30.36 30.28
C GLU A 771 -20.66 29.28 31.37
N LEU A 772 -21.66 28.39 31.49
CA LEU A 772 -21.69 27.32 32.49
C LEU A 772 -20.64 26.24 32.22
N LYS A 773 -20.16 25.59 33.29
CA LYS A 773 -19.23 24.45 33.18
C LYS A 773 -19.87 23.24 32.50
N LEU A 774 -21.20 23.22 32.41
CA LEU A 774 -21.97 22.18 31.72
C LEU A 774 -21.60 22.05 30.23
N ASN A 775 -21.07 23.11 29.60
CA ASN A 775 -20.64 23.07 28.20
C ASN A 775 -19.38 22.21 27.98
N HIS A 776 -18.65 21.86 29.04
CA HIS A 776 -17.54 20.91 28.97
C HIS A 776 -18.01 19.47 28.69
N PHE A 777 -19.29 19.14 28.92
CA PHE A 777 -19.80 17.78 28.71
C PHE A 777 -20.17 17.45 27.26
N ASN A 778 -19.96 18.39 26.32
CA ASN A 778 -20.19 18.23 24.89
C ASN A 778 -21.59 17.70 24.53
N LEU A 779 -22.61 18.10 25.30
CA LEU A 779 -24.01 17.77 25.04
C LEU A 779 -24.61 18.77 24.02
N PRO A 780 -25.46 18.31 23.09
CA PRO A 780 -26.19 19.22 22.21
C PRO A 780 -27.21 20.04 23.01
N VAL A 781 -27.29 21.33 22.68
CA VAL A 781 -28.24 22.26 23.30
C VAL A 781 -29.46 22.46 22.39
N MET A 782 -30.64 22.43 22.98
CA MET A 782 -31.92 22.75 22.37
C MET A 782 -32.51 23.97 23.07
N ILE A 783 -32.86 25.01 22.31
CA ILE A 783 -33.79 26.03 22.84
C ILE A 783 -35.19 25.43 22.74
N ALA A 784 -35.64 24.77 23.80
CA ALA A 784 -36.84 23.92 23.83
C ALA A 784 -38.14 24.74 23.80
N GLU A 785 -38.05 26.02 24.15
CA GLU A 785 -39.11 27.01 23.98
C GLU A 785 -38.49 28.32 23.50
N THR A 786 -38.89 28.78 22.32
CA THR A 786 -38.42 30.04 21.74
C THR A 786 -39.61 30.86 21.28
N GLY A 787 -39.66 32.14 21.67
CA GLY A 787 -40.77 33.03 21.35
C GLY A 787 -40.48 34.45 21.82
N SER A 788 -41.16 35.43 21.23
CA SER A 788 -41.06 36.84 21.62
C SER A 788 -42.45 37.47 21.66
N ALA A 789 -42.77 38.12 22.78
CA ALA A 789 -43.98 38.91 22.96
C ALA A 789 -43.83 40.37 22.48
N ASP A 790 -42.67 40.72 21.92
CA ASP A 790 -42.39 42.02 21.30
C ASP A 790 -43.14 42.19 19.96
N PRO A 791 -43.68 43.38 19.62
CA PRO A 791 -44.23 43.66 18.30
C PRO A 791 -43.33 43.30 17.10
N ALA A 792 -42.00 43.28 17.29
CA ALA A 792 -41.01 42.89 16.28
C ALA A 792 -40.57 41.41 16.37
N ALA A 793 -41.44 40.52 16.88
CA ALA A 793 -41.13 39.10 17.11
C ALA A 793 -40.52 38.35 15.91
N ASN A 794 -40.97 38.64 14.67
CA ASN A 794 -40.39 38.02 13.46
C ASN A 794 -38.90 38.38 13.27
N GLU A 795 -38.53 39.66 13.39
CA GLU A 795 -37.13 40.08 13.26
C GLU A 795 -36.29 39.57 14.43
N TRP A 796 -36.87 39.48 15.63
CA TRP A 796 -36.22 38.89 16.80
C TRP A 796 -35.86 37.42 16.58
N VAL A 797 -36.81 36.60 16.07
CA VAL A 797 -36.57 35.17 15.76
C VAL A 797 -35.49 35.02 14.70
N LYS A 798 -35.54 35.83 13.63
CA LYS A 798 -34.55 35.81 12.55
C LYS A 798 -33.13 36.13 13.04
N ALA A 799 -32.98 37.15 13.89
CA ALA A 799 -31.72 37.51 14.52
C ALA A 799 -31.22 36.41 15.49
N GLY A 800 -32.15 35.76 16.20
CA GLY A 800 -31.85 34.62 17.07
C GLY A 800 -31.23 33.44 16.31
N ILE A 801 -31.85 33.02 15.19
CA ILE A 801 -31.32 31.93 14.35
C ILE A 801 -29.91 32.26 13.81
N GLN A 802 -29.67 33.51 13.42
CA GLN A 802 -28.35 33.94 12.95
C GLN A 802 -27.29 33.90 14.06
N SER A 803 -27.65 34.34 15.26
CA SER A 803 -26.77 34.32 16.43
C SER A 803 -26.41 32.89 16.83
N VAL A 804 -27.38 31.99 16.87
CA VAL A 804 -27.16 30.55 17.14
C VAL A 804 -26.16 29.94 16.17
N LYS A 805 -26.33 30.15 14.86
CA LYS A 805 -25.43 29.57 13.85
C LYS A 805 -24.00 30.11 13.91
N LYS A 806 -23.84 31.38 14.28
CA LYS A 806 -22.55 32.07 14.23
C LYS A 806 -21.78 31.97 15.54
N ASP A 807 -22.47 32.21 16.65
CA ASP A 807 -21.86 32.44 17.95
C ASP A 807 -21.97 31.20 18.88
N PHE A 808 -22.94 30.30 18.63
CA PHE A 808 -23.28 29.19 19.54
C PHE A 808 -23.40 27.82 18.82
N PRO A 809 -22.28 27.27 18.33
CA PRO A 809 -22.28 26.04 17.55
C PRO A 809 -22.78 24.80 18.31
N GLU A 810 -22.84 24.82 19.64
CA GLU A 810 -23.41 23.78 20.50
C GLU A 810 -24.95 23.73 20.48
N VAL A 811 -25.62 24.80 20.05
CA VAL A 811 -27.07 24.82 19.88
C VAL A 811 -27.44 24.13 18.58
N LYS A 812 -28.11 22.98 18.71
CA LYS A 812 -28.46 22.07 17.61
C LYS A 812 -29.94 21.98 17.34
N ALA A 813 -30.78 22.57 18.18
CA ALA A 813 -32.23 22.63 17.96
C ALA A 813 -32.86 23.91 18.49
N MET A 814 -33.92 24.38 17.83
CA MET A 814 -34.78 25.49 18.28
C MET A 814 -36.25 25.13 18.08
N VAL A 815 -37.03 25.15 19.15
CA VAL A 815 -38.45 24.80 19.15
C VAL A 815 -39.26 26.07 19.42
N PHE A 816 -40.11 26.44 18.46
CA PHE A 816 -40.95 27.64 18.52
C PHE A 816 -42.19 27.37 19.36
N PHE A 817 -42.38 28.16 20.43
CA PHE A 817 -43.58 28.09 21.26
C PHE A 817 -44.67 28.98 20.65
N ASN A 818 -45.40 28.46 19.65
CA ASN A 818 -46.31 29.24 18.81
C ASN A 818 -47.75 29.21 19.35
N SER A 819 -47.96 29.75 20.56
CA SER A 819 -49.25 29.73 21.25
C SER A 819 -49.80 31.13 21.51
N ALA A 820 -51.11 31.32 21.27
CA ALA A 820 -51.85 32.53 21.64
C ALA A 820 -52.55 32.41 23.01
N PHE A 821 -52.33 31.30 23.74
CA PHE A 821 -53.11 30.91 24.92
C PHE A 821 -52.31 30.90 26.22
N ASP A 822 -51.09 31.45 26.24
CA ASP A 822 -50.22 31.37 27.42
C ASP A 822 -50.68 32.29 28.56
N LYS A 823 -51.05 31.69 29.70
CA LYS A 823 -51.53 32.39 30.90
C LYS A 823 -50.45 32.58 31.97
N THR A 824 -49.19 32.25 31.68
CA THR A 824 -48.06 32.33 32.63
C THR A 824 -47.50 33.76 32.77
N VAL A 825 -48.36 34.71 33.11
CA VAL A 825 -47.98 36.09 33.44
C VAL A 825 -47.65 36.19 34.94
N PRO A 826 -46.61 36.94 35.37
CA PRO A 826 -46.29 37.13 36.80
C PRO A 826 -47.43 37.76 37.63
N ASN A 827 -48.50 38.23 36.97
CA ASN A 827 -49.67 38.84 37.58
C ASN A 827 -50.93 38.21 36.95
N TYR A 828 -51.65 37.38 37.73
CA TYR A 828 -52.78 36.53 37.29
C TYR A 828 -54.00 37.27 36.70
N SER A 829 -53.96 38.61 36.62
CA SER A 829 -55.03 39.47 36.11
C SER A 829 -54.79 40.01 34.68
N ALA A 830 -53.65 39.69 34.06
CA ALA A 830 -53.30 40.14 32.71
C ALA A 830 -53.85 39.21 31.60
N PRO A 831 -54.15 39.72 30.38
CA PRO A 831 -54.52 38.89 29.24
C PRO A 831 -53.37 37.92 28.87
N ALA A 832 -53.73 36.79 28.26
CA ALA A 832 -52.77 35.77 27.83
C ALA A 832 -51.68 36.38 26.93
N ILE A 833 -50.43 35.98 27.13
CA ILE A 833 -49.32 36.38 26.28
C ILE A 833 -49.48 35.69 24.93
N ASN A 834 -49.41 36.49 23.86
CA ASN A 834 -49.50 35.99 22.50
C ASN A 834 -48.09 35.80 21.92
N TRP A 835 -47.69 34.54 21.75
CA TRP A 835 -46.44 34.16 21.11
C TRP A 835 -46.63 33.75 19.64
N HIS A 836 -47.87 33.78 19.14
CA HIS A 836 -48.24 33.26 17.83
C HIS A 836 -47.71 34.11 16.66
N LEU A 837 -47.15 33.43 15.67
CA LEU A 837 -46.65 33.98 14.42
C LEU A 837 -47.30 33.25 13.23
N ASP A 838 -47.91 34.01 12.32
CA ASP A 838 -48.55 33.48 11.10
C ASP A 838 -47.53 32.87 10.10
N SER A 839 -46.28 33.32 10.15
CA SER A 839 -45.18 32.80 9.33
C SER A 839 -43.86 32.88 10.09
N LEU A 840 -43.11 31.79 10.17
CA LEU A 840 -41.82 31.74 10.87
C LEU A 840 -40.67 32.03 9.89
N PRO A 841 -39.75 32.97 10.18
CA PRO A 841 -38.66 33.36 9.29
C PRO A 841 -37.48 32.36 9.31
N VAL A 842 -37.76 31.08 9.06
CA VAL A 842 -36.77 30.00 9.05
C VAL A 842 -35.97 30.01 7.73
N PRO A 843 -34.63 30.14 7.75
CA PRO A 843 -33.82 30.14 6.53
C PRO A 843 -33.89 28.81 5.77
N GLN A 844 -34.08 28.86 4.44
CA GLN A 844 -34.15 27.66 3.58
C GLN A 844 -32.83 26.87 3.48
N ASN A 845 -31.68 27.49 3.80
CA ASN A 845 -30.34 26.90 3.68
C ASN A 845 -29.89 26.13 4.94
N ILE A 846 -30.79 25.80 5.88
CA ILE A 846 -30.46 24.93 7.00
C ILE A 846 -30.24 23.51 6.47
N LYS A 847 -29.04 22.94 6.64
CA LYS A 847 -28.79 21.52 6.34
C LYS A 847 -29.70 20.70 7.23
N ARG A 848 -30.63 19.97 6.60
CA ARG A 848 -31.59 19.11 7.28
C ARG A 848 -30.98 17.73 7.52
N GLN A 849 -31.52 17.04 8.51
CA GLN A 849 -31.23 15.62 8.74
C GLN A 849 -31.58 14.82 7.47
N GLU A 850 -30.74 13.86 7.08
CA GLU A 850 -31.07 12.95 5.99
C GLU A 850 -32.39 12.22 6.32
N GLN A 851 -33.33 12.24 5.39
CA GLN A 851 -34.60 11.52 5.52
C GLN A 851 -34.32 10.00 5.53
N LEU A 852 -34.27 9.42 6.72
CA LEU A 852 -34.24 7.97 6.88
C LEU A 852 -35.69 7.48 6.92
N SER A 853 -36.15 6.85 5.84
CA SER A 853 -37.31 5.97 5.88
C SER A 853 -37.07 4.92 6.96
N GLY A 854 -37.92 4.93 8.00
CA GLY A 854 -37.62 4.32 9.30
C GLY A 854 -37.29 2.81 9.27
N PRO A 855 -36.50 2.31 10.22
CA PRO A 855 -36.13 0.91 10.32
C PRO A 855 -37.33 0.01 10.64
N VAL A 856 -37.27 -1.23 10.15
CA VAL A 856 -38.15 -2.33 10.56
C VAL A 856 -37.85 -2.66 12.02
N ALA A 857 -38.87 -2.70 12.89
CA ALA A 857 -38.69 -3.05 14.30
C ALA A 857 -37.90 -4.36 14.45
N VAL A 858 -36.91 -4.39 15.35
CA VAL A 858 -36.26 -5.65 15.76
C VAL A 858 -37.32 -6.46 16.50
N ALA A 859 -37.76 -7.59 15.92
CA ALA A 859 -38.68 -8.49 16.61
C ALA A 859 -38.07 -8.93 17.94
N GLN A 860 -38.77 -8.61 19.04
CA GLN A 860 -38.36 -8.96 20.38
C GLN A 860 -38.48 -10.47 20.57
N THR A 861 -37.44 -11.07 21.12
CA THR A 861 -37.38 -12.51 21.42
C THR A 861 -37.16 -12.64 22.92
N ALA A 862 -37.76 -13.64 23.57
CA ALA A 862 -37.56 -13.86 25.00
C ALA A 862 -36.05 -14.03 25.29
N VAL A 863 -35.49 -13.12 26.07
CA VAL A 863 -34.07 -13.13 26.47
C VAL A 863 -33.91 -14.15 27.59
N GLN A 864 -33.05 -15.14 27.40
CA GLN A 864 -32.63 -16.00 28.51
C GLN A 864 -31.54 -15.27 29.31
N PRO A 865 -31.62 -15.23 30.65
CA PRO A 865 -30.59 -14.61 31.46
C PRO A 865 -29.26 -15.36 31.30
N LEU A 866 -28.21 -14.64 30.91
CA LEU A 866 -26.86 -15.18 30.91
C LEU A 866 -26.26 -15.14 32.32
N PRO A 867 -25.36 -16.08 32.67
CA PRO A 867 -24.66 -16.02 33.94
C PRO A 867 -23.75 -14.79 34.00
N ALA A 868 -23.77 -14.06 35.12
CA ALA A 868 -22.86 -12.95 35.37
C ALA A 868 -21.45 -13.46 35.76
N THR A 869 -20.79 -14.19 34.86
CA THR A 869 -19.46 -14.79 35.07
C THR A 869 -18.46 -14.25 34.06
N GLY A 870 -17.16 -14.24 34.41
CA GLY A 870 -16.14 -13.85 33.44
C GLY A 870 -16.06 -14.85 32.28
N PHE A 871 -15.91 -14.31 31.07
CA PHE A 871 -15.77 -15.09 29.86
C PHE A 871 -14.30 -15.43 29.59
N ALA A 872 -14.04 -16.66 29.13
CA ALA A 872 -12.71 -17.16 28.79
C ALA A 872 -11.62 -16.83 29.86
N PRO A 873 -11.81 -17.19 31.14
CA PRO A 873 -10.92 -16.79 32.24
C PRO A 873 -9.45 -17.21 32.06
N ASP A 874 -9.20 -18.28 31.31
CA ASP A 874 -7.84 -18.76 30.99
C ASP A 874 -7.15 -17.96 29.87
N ALA A 875 -7.85 -17.05 29.20
CA ALA A 875 -7.31 -16.29 28.08
C ALA A 875 -6.36 -15.19 28.56
N ARG A 876 -5.06 -15.45 28.40
CA ARG A 876 -3.96 -14.50 28.56
C ARG A 876 -3.56 -14.02 27.17
N GLY A 877 -4.24 -12.98 26.72
CA GLY A 877 -4.29 -12.54 25.33
C GLY A 877 -3.45 -11.31 25.03
N VAL A 878 -3.11 -11.13 23.75
CA VAL A 878 -2.59 -9.87 23.19
C VAL A 878 -3.13 -9.67 21.78
N LEU A 879 -3.43 -8.42 21.38
CA LEU A 879 -3.76 -8.11 20.00
C LEU A 879 -2.50 -8.22 19.14
N TYR A 880 -2.58 -8.99 18.06
CA TYR A 880 -1.54 -9.06 17.05
C TYR A 880 -1.92 -8.17 15.86
N ALA A 881 -1.59 -6.88 15.96
CA ALA A 881 -1.88 -5.88 14.92
C ALA A 881 -0.98 -6.00 13.69
N LYS A 882 0.19 -6.64 13.86
CA LYS A 882 1.20 -6.82 12.82
C LYS A 882 0.59 -7.58 11.64
N GLY A 883 0.36 -6.89 10.52
CA GLY A 883 -0.13 -7.53 9.28
C GLY A 883 -1.54 -7.16 8.85
N GLN A 884 -2.30 -6.48 9.71
CA GLN A 884 -3.72 -6.21 9.43
C GLN A 884 -3.93 -5.32 8.20
N ASN A 885 -3.02 -4.37 7.96
CA ASN A 885 -3.02 -3.55 6.75
C ASN A 885 -1.81 -3.86 5.85
N TRP A 886 -1.83 -5.01 5.18
CA TRP A 886 -0.67 -5.50 4.44
C TRP A 886 -0.15 -4.55 3.35
N TYR A 887 -1.03 -3.79 2.69
CA TYR A 887 -0.67 -2.82 1.65
C TYR A 887 -0.16 -1.50 2.23
N GLY A 888 -0.46 -1.23 3.51
CA GLY A 888 0.07 -0.10 4.26
C GLY A 888 1.29 -0.45 5.10
N ASN A 889 1.65 -1.72 5.27
CA ASN A 889 2.82 -2.08 6.06
C ASN A 889 4.12 -1.66 5.36
N ALA A 890 5.10 -1.20 6.13
CA ALA A 890 6.42 -0.86 5.59
C ALA A 890 7.13 -2.05 4.89
N TYR A 891 6.79 -3.28 5.28
CA TYR A 891 7.26 -4.52 4.65
C TYR A 891 6.26 -5.67 4.90
N ALA A 892 6.29 -6.70 4.04
CA ALA A 892 5.49 -7.89 4.27
C ALA A 892 6.05 -8.77 5.38
N ILE A 893 5.16 -9.33 6.18
CA ILE A 893 5.50 -10.19 7.31
C ILE A 893 5.66 -11.62 6.82
N THR A 894 6.72 -12.28 7.28
CA THR A 894 7.00 -13.68 7.01
C THR A 894 6.36 -14.59 8.06
N ARG A 895 6.14 -15.86 7.71
CA ARG A 895 5.70 -16.87 8.68
C ARG A 895 6.72 -17.01 9.83
N GLN A 896 8.01 -16.94 9.52
CA GLN A 896 9.05 -16.98 10.55
C GLN A 896 8.91 -15.85 11.59
N THR A 897 8.53 -14.65 11.14
CA THR A 897 8.30 -13.50 12.04
C THR A 897 7.16 -13.79 13.00
N ILE A 898 6.01 -14.25 12.48
CA ILE A 898 4.83 -14.57 13.30
C ILE A 898 5.12 -15.72 14.26
N SER A 899 5.79 -16.77 13.79
CA SER A 899 6.16 -17.92 14.63
C SER A 899 7.11 -17.52 15.76
N THR A 900 8.07 -16.63 15.49
CA THR A 900 8.98 -16.10 16.51
C THR A 900 8.23 -15.25 17.52
N ASP A 901 7.38 -14.33 17.05
CA ASP A 901 6.54 -13.52 17.92
C ASP A 901 5.64 -14.39 18.82
N PHE A 902 5.02 -15.44 18.30
CA PHE A 902 4.16 -16.32 19.08
C PHE A 902 4.93 -17.17 20.09
N LYS A 903 6.17 -17.57 19.78
CA LYS A 903 7.07 -18.22 20.75
C LYS A 903 7.46 -17.26 21.86
N ASP A 904 7.80 -16.02 21.52
CA ASP A 904 8.11 -14.96 22.50
C ASP A 904 6.90 -14.68 23.39
N MET A 905 5.69 -14.63 22.83
CA MET A 905 4.44 -14.47 23.57
C MET A 905 4.24 -15.61 24.57
N ARG A 906 4.41 -16.86 24.12
CA ARG A 906 4.32 -18.05 25.00
C ARG A 906 5.33 -17.98 26.14
N ALA A 907 6.57 -17.57 25.85
CA ALA A 907 7.61 -17.38 26.85
C ALA A 907 7.24 -16.27 27.86
N ALA A 908 6.53 -15.24 27.42
CA ALA A 908 5.99 -14.17 28.27
C ALA A 908 4.71 -14.54 29.03
N GLY A 909 4.22 -15.78 28.92
CA GLY A 909 3.03 -16.28 29.64
C GLY A 909 1.70 -16.03 28.94
N LEU A 910 1.72 -15.44 27.74
CA LEU A 910 0.56 -15.32 26.88
C LEU A 910 0.19 -16.68 26.29
N ASN A 911 -1.10 -16.93 26.10
CA ASN A 911 -1.59 -18.16 25.47
C ASN A 911 -2.64 -17.92 24.39
N THR A 912 -3.07 -16.68 24.20
CA THR A 912 -4.13 -16.29 23.25
C THR A 912 -3.68 -15.09 22.42
N VAL A 913 -4.08 -15.02 21.15
CA VAL A 913 -3.92 -13.84 20.29
C VAL A 913 -5.27 -13.41 19.74
N LYS A 914 -5.52 -12.11 19.74
CA LYS A 914 -6.62 -11.51 18.97
C LYS A 914 -6.06 -11.09 17.61
N VAL A 915 -6.75 -11.45 16.53
CA VAL A 915 -6.37 -11.09 15.16
C VAL A 915 -7.59 -10.55 14.43
N TYR A 916 -7.42 -9.50 13.62
CA TYR A 916 -8.48 -8.99 12.76
C TYR A 916 -8.41 -9.64 11.38
N GLY A 917 -9.54 -10.15 10.88
CA GLY A 917 -9.66 -10.75 9.55
C GLY A 917 -11.04 -10.54 8.92
N PRO A 918 -11.26 -11.07 7.69
CA PRO A 918 -10.30 -11.85 6.92
C PRO A 918 -9.15 -11.00 6.35
N GLY A 919 -7.96 -11.60 6.26
CA GLY A 919 -6.75 -10.96 5.76
C GLY A 919 -5.83 -11.95 5.02
N ILE A 920 -4.88 -11.42 4.24
CA ILE A 920 -3.93 -12.25 3.47
C ILE A 920 -3.03 -13.13 4.37
N TYR A 921 -2.91 -12.78 5.65
CA TYR A 921 -2.05 -13.48 6.61
C TYR A 921 -2.80 -14.48 7.49
N ASP A 922 -4.12 -14.65 7.33
CA ASP A 922 -4.91 -15.54 8.18
C ASP A 922 -4.37 -16.97 8.16
N HIS A 923 -3.99 -17.46 6.97
CA HIS A 923 -3.46 -18.81 6.80
C HIS A 923 -2.19 -19.04 7.64
N ILE A 924 -1.18 -18.18 7.45
CA ILE A 924 0.10 -18.30 8.16
C ILE A 924 -0.03 -18.00 9.66
N THR A 925 -0.93 -17.10 10.04
CA THR A 925 -1.18 -16.74 11.44
C THR A 925 -1.85 -17.89 12.19
N LEU A 926 -2.88 -18.51 11.59
CA LEU A 926 -3.56 -19.65 12.17
C LEU A 926 -2.67 -20.91 12.19
N GLN A 927 -1.81 -21.08 11.19
CA GLN A 927 -0.81 -22.15 11.18
C GLN A 927 0.22 -21.93 12.30
N ALA A 928 0.80 -20.74 12.42
CA ALA A 928 1.74 -20.41 13.48
C ALA A 928 1.10 -20.62 14.86
N ALA A 929 -0.15 -20.21 15.04
CA ALA A 929 -0.90 -20.45 16.28
C ALA A 929 -1.01 -21.94 16.61
N ARG A 930 -1.26 -22.80 15.62
CA ARG A 930 -1.31 -24.25 15.80
C ARG A 930 0.05 -24.82 16.21
N GLU A 931 1.12 -24.39 15.55
CA GLU A 931 2.48 -24.88 15.79
C GLU A 931 3.03 -24.46 17.15
N THR A 932 2.67 -23.27 17.64
CA THR A 932 3.11 -22.75 18.94
C THR A 932 2.10 -23.01 20.07
N GLY A 933 0.96 -23.65 19.78
CA GLY A 933 -0.10 -23.90 20.75
C GLY A 933 -0.79 -22.64 21.27
N MET A 934 -0.88 -21.58 20.46
CA MET A 934 -1.64 -20.37 20.78
C MET A 934 -3.12 -20.54 20.44
N ASN A 935 -3.98 -20.04 21.32
CA ASN A 935 -5.40 -19.86 21.05
C ASN A 935 -5.63 -18.59 20.24
N VAL A 936 -6.69 -18.56 19.43
CA VAL A 936 -7.02 -17.42 18.57
C VAL A 936 -8.43 -16.91 18.89
N CYS A 937 -8.52 -15.61 19.21
CA CYS A 937 -9.74 -14.82 19.08
C CYS A 937 -9.76 -14.24 17.66
N PHE A 938 -10.63 -14.76 16.80
CA PHE A 938 -10.73 -14.29 15.42
C PHE A 938 -11.77 -13.17 15.36
N SER A 939 -11.29 -11.95 15.13
CA SER A 939 -12.08 -10.73 15.21
C SER A 939 -12.38 -10.18 13.81
N PHE A 940 -13.60 -9.72 13.59
CA PHE A 940 -14.03 -9.07 12.36
C PHE A 940 -14.01 -7.56 12.57
N TYR A 941 -13.25 -6.86 11.72
CA TYR A 941 -13.16 -5.41 11.74
C TYR A 941 -14.28 -4.78 10.90
N ILE A 942 -14.98 -3.81 11.47
CA ILE A 942 -15.93 -2.96 10.75
C ILE A 942 -15.20 -1.63 10.48
N PRO A 943 -14.84 -1.33 9.22
CA PRO A 943 -14.10 -0.10 8.91
C PRO A 943 -14.94 1.16 9.12
N GLU A 944 -14.27 2.29 9.34
CA GLU A 944 -14.87 3.60 9.51
C GLU A 944 -14.45 4.54 8.36
N PRO A 945 -15.31 5.47 7.90
CA PRO A 945 -16.71 5.63 8.29
C PRO A 945 -17.63 4.66 7.53
N VAL A 946 -18.49 3.93 8.23
CA VAL A 946 -19.58 3.16 7.60
C VAL A 946 -20.90 3.85 7.91
N VAL A 947 -21.58 4.30 6.86
CA VAL A 947 -22.90 4.88 6.97
C VAL A 947 -23.92 3.75 7.06
N PHE A 948 -24.50 3.55 8.24
CA PHE A 948 -25.59 2.59 8.41
C PHE A 948 -26.89 3.21 7.86
N THR A 949 -27.20 2.94 6.59
CA THR A 949 -28.48 3.25 5.90
C THR A 949 -29.08 2.01 5.25
N ALA A 950 -30.38 2.05 4.99
CA ALA A 950 -31.09 1.03 4.20
C ALA A 950 -30.54 0.86 2.76
N ASN A 951 -29.92 1.90 2.18
CA ASN A 951 -29.41 1.91 0.80
C ASN A 951 -27.90 1.61 0.68
N ASN A 952 -27.24 1.15 1.75
CA ASN A 952 -25.80 0.90 1.70
C ASN A 952 -25.46 -0.48 1.10
N ASN A 953 -24.88 -0.49 -0.11
CA ASN A 953 -24.40 -1.69 -0.79
C ASN A 953 -23.20 -2.39 -0.09
N TYR A 954 -22.53 -1.71 0.85
CA TYR A 954 -21.34 -2.21 1.54
C TYR A 954 -21.68 -3.22 2.64
N LEU A 955 -22.71 -2.97 3.47
CA LEU A 955 -23.06 -3.82 4.62
C LEU A 955 -23.40 -5.27 4.23
N PRO A 956 -24.16 -5.55 3.15
CA PRO A 956 -24.38 -6.91 2.67
C PRO A 956 -23.09 -7.58 2.17
N LYS A 957 -22.16 -6.81 1.59
CA LYS A 957 -20.86 -7.35 1.13
C LYS A 957 -20.00 -7.77 2.32
N LEU A 958 -19.86 -6.90 3.32
CA LEU A 958 -19.14 -7.20 4.56
C LEU A 958 -19.74 -8.43 5.27
N GLY A 959 -21.07 -8.48 5.38
CA GLY A 959 -21.77 -9.63 5.96
C GLY A 959 -21.45 -10.96 5.24
N ARG A 960 -21.51 -10.98 3.90
CA ARG A 960 -21.14 -12.18 3.12
C ARG A 960 -19.70 -12.60 3.33
N GLU A 961 -18.78 -11.64 3.46
CA GLU A 961 -17.36 -11.89 3.68
C GLU A 961 -17.08 -12.50 5.07
N ILE A 962 -17.72 -11.97 6.11
CA ILE A 962 -17.68 -12.55 7.47
C ILE A 962 -18.17 -14.00 7.44
N LEU A 963 -19.37 -14.25 6.89
CA LEU A 963 -19.97 -15.59 6.88
C LEU A 963 -19.18 -16.60 6.05
N LYS A 964 -18.62 -16.18 4.92
CA LYS A 964 -17.72 -17.01 4.11
C LYS A 964 -16.48 -17.43 4.91
N THR A 965 -15.90 -16.49 5.67
CA THR A 965 -14.71 -16.70 6.51
C THR A 965 -15.01 -17.65 7.66
N VAL A 966 -16.12 -17.47 8.36
CA VAL A 966 -16.56 -18.40 9.41
C VAL A 966 -16.75 -19.81 8.83
N ASN A 967 -17.43 -19.93 7.68
CA ASN A 967 -17.65 -21.25 7.08
C ASN A 967 -16.35 -21.94 6.63
N SER A 968 -15.35 -21.20 6.13
CA SER A 968 -14.07 -21.77 5.72
C SER A 968 -13.17 -22.14 6.90
N LEU A 969 -13.31 -21.46 8.04
CA LEU A 969 -12.42 -21.62 9.20
C LEU A 969 -13.04 -22.39 10.37
N LYS A 970 -14.33 -22.76 10.33
CA LYS A 970 -15.03 -23.47 11.42
C LYS A 970 -14.36 -24.78 11.87
N SER A 971 -13.62 -25.46 10.99
CA SER A 971 -12.89 -26.68 11.33
C SER A 971 -11.58 -26.44 12.08
N ASN A 972 -11.13 -25.18 12.23
CA ASN A 972 -9.85 -24.87 12.86
C ASN A 972 -9.96 -24.75 14.38
N ALA A 973 -9.45 -25.76 15.09
CA ALA A 973 -9.52 -25.84 16.56
C ALA A 973 -8.71 -24.78 17.34
N THR A 974 -7.83 -24.02 16.66
CA THR A 974 -7.08 -22.92 17.28
C THR A 974 -7.98 -21.71 17.58
N ILE A 975 -9.00 -21.48 16.74
CA ILE A 975 -10.00 -20.43 16.97
C ILE A 975 -10.89 -20.87 18.13
N LYS A 976 -10.96 -20.07 19.20
CA LYS A 976 -11.75 -20.36 20.39
C LYS A 976 -13.11 -19.68 20.39
N TYR A 977 -13.19 -18.47 19.84
CA TYR A 977 -14.43 -17.72 19.70
C TYR A 977 -14.31 -16.69 18.57
N TRP A 978 -15.47 -16.31 18.03
CA TRP A 978 -15.61 -15.26 17.04
C TRP A 978 -15.87 -13.93 17.74
N ASN A 979 -15.32 -12.84 17.22
CA ASN A 979 -15.49 -11.51 17.81
C ASN A 979 -15.89 -10.51 16.73
N ILE A 980 -16.89 -9.66 17.00
CA ILE A 980 -17.18 -8.46 16.23
C ILE A 980 -16.45 -7.32 16.93
N GLY A 981 -15.26 -6.97 16.43
CA GLY A 981 -14.24 -6.28 17.23
C GLY A 981 -14.20 -4.76 17.13
N SER A 982 -15.28 -4.15 16.63
CA SER A 982 -15.44 -2.71 16.59
C SER A 982 -16.59 -2.31 17.52
N PRO A 983 -16.39 -1.39 18.50
CA PRO A 983 -17.44 -0.88 19.39
C PRO A 983 -18.36 0.12 18.67
N THR A 984 -18.89 -0.30 17.51
CA THR A 984 -19.52 0.54 16.49
C THR A 984 -20.76 1.26 17.04
N LEU A 985 -21.55 0.62 17.91
CA LEU A 985 -22.76 1.23 18.46
C LEU A 985 -22.48 2.55 19.20
N GLN A 986 -21.42 2.57 20.01
CA GLN A 986 -20.99 3.76 20.75
C GLN A 986 -20.28 4.75 19.82
N GLN A 987 -19.45 4.26 18.90
CA GLN A 987 -18.73 5.10 17.94
C GLN A 987 -19.65 5.91 17.03
N LEU A 988 -20.84 5.39 16.69
CA LEU A 988 -21.85 6.16 15.95
C LEU A 988 -22.24 7.46 16.67
N GLY A 989 -22.17 7.51 18.01
CA GLY A 989 -22.44 8.73 18.79
C GLY A 989 -21.41 9.84 18.58
N ASN A 990 -20.22 9.51 18.07
CA ASN A 990 -19.22 10.51 17.68
C ASN A 990 -19.59 11.18 16.35
N ASP A 991 -20.35 10.50 15.50
CA ASP A 991 -20.61 10.91 14.12
C ASP A 991 -22.06 11.39 13.91
N TYR A 992 -23.02 11.02 14.78
CA TYR A 992 -24.43 11.40 14.68
C TYR A 992 -25.04 11.86 16.02
N LEU A 993 -25.97 12.83 15.98
CA LEU A 993 -26.76 13.28 17.12
C LEU A 993 -28.15 12.62 17.13
N GLN A 994 -28.80 12.56 18.30
CA GLN A 994 -30.22 12.17 18.37
C GLN A 994 -31.09 13.22 17.65
N PRO A 995 -32.15 12.84 16.92
CA PRO A 995 -32.74 11.51 16.81
C PRO A 995 -32.12 10.64 15.69
N GLU A 996 -31.21 11.17 14.88
CA GLU A 996 -30.56 10.41 13.80
C GLU A 996 -29.79 9.21 14.33
N LEU A 997 -29.04 9.42 15.41
CA LEU A 997 -28.24 8.42 16.08
C LEU A 997 -29.05 7.16 16.41
N PHE A 998 -30.29 7.31 16.88
CA PHE A 998 -31.19 6.19 17.13
C PHE A 998 -31.38 5.31 15.89
N TYR A 999 -31.71 5.92 14.74
CA TYR A 999 -31.93 5.18 13.50
C TYR A 999 -30.65 4.48 13.01
N ARG A 1000 -29.50 5.15 13.11
CA ARG A 1000 -28.19 4.57 12.76
C ARG A 1000 -27.85 3.36 13.65
N ARG A 1001 -28.06 3.51 14.97
CA ARG A 1001 -27.87 2.44 15.95
C ARG A 1001 -28.79 1.25 15.70
N GLN A 1002 -30.07 1.48 15.41
CA GLN A 1002 -31.02 0.41 15.11
C GLN A 1002 -30.67 -0.35 13.83
N ALA A 1003 -30.24 0.36 12.78
CA ALA A 1003 -29.77 -0.29 11.56
C ALA A 1003 -28.53 -1.17 11.80
N TYR A 1004 -27.59 -0.70 12.64
CA TYR A 1004 -26.45 -1.51 13.07
C TYR A 1004 -26.90 -2.75 13.87
N VAL A 1005 -27.80 -2.59 14.85
CA VAL A 1005 -28.29 -3.71 15.67
C VAL A 1005 -29.00 -4.77 14.83
N LEU A 1006 -29.85 -4.38 13.87
CA LEU A 1006 -30.50 -5.31 12.94
C LEU A 1006 -29.48 -6.10 12.11
N TRP A 1007 -28.48 -5.39 11.58
CA TRP A 1007 -27.40 -6.02 10.83
C TRP A 1007 -26.61 -6.98 11.71
N LEU A 1008 -26.22 -6.55 12.91
CA LEU A 1008 -25.48 -7.35 13.89
C LEU A 1008 -26.26 -8.61 14.27
N LYS A 1009 -27.56 -8.48 14.58
CA LYS A 1009 -28.45 -9.61 14.88
C LYS A 1009 -28.44 -10.65 13.77
N ASN A 1010 -28.67 -10.21 12.54
CA ASN A 1010 -28.65 -11.10 11.38
C ASN A 1010 -27.28 -11.80 11.19
N ILE A 1011 -26.17 -11.09 11.40
CA ILE A 1011 -24.83 -11.69 11.29
C ILE A 1011 -24.58 -12.70 12.40
N VAL A 1012 -24.83 -12.36 13.67
CA VAL A 1012 -24.62 -13.26 14.81
C VAL A 1012 -25.47 -14.53 14.68
N GLU A 1013 -26.74 -14.41 14.30
CA GLU A 1013 -27.62 -15.56 14.05
C GLU A 1013 -27.10 -16.46 12.94
N GLN A 1014 -26.57 -15.90 11.85
CA GLN A 1014 -26.01 -16.69 10.76
C GLN A 1014 -24.66 -17.34 11.13
N ILE A 1015 -23.81 -16.66 11.91
CA ILE A 1015 -22.57 -17.26 12.45
C ILE A 1015 -22.93 -18.47 13.31
N LYS A 1016 -23.89 -18.34 14.23
CA LYS A 1016 -24.36 -19.44 15.09
C LYS A 1016 -24.95 -20.62 14.30
N LYS A 1017 -25.61 -20.36 13.16
CA LYS A 1017 -26.08 -21.43 12.25
C LYS A 1017 -24.92 -22.16 11.56
N ILE A 1018 -23.85 -21.45 11.20
CA ILE A 1018 -22.69 -22.02 10.49
C ILE A 1018 -21.74 -22.76 11.43
N ASP A 1019 -21.51 -22.21 12.62
CA ASP A 1019 -20.62 -22.73 13.66
C ASP A 1019 -21.28 -22.63 15.05
N PRO A 1020 -22.19 -23.55 15.39
CA PRO A 1020 -22.89 -23.53 16.68
C PRO A 1020 -21.97 -23.85 17.87
N SER A 1021 -20.77 -24.37 17.62
CA SER A 1021 -19.85 -24.86 18.66
C SER A 1021 -19.08 -23.75 19.38
N ARG A 1022 -18.96 -22.57 18.76
CA ARG A 1022 -18.16 -21.44 19.28
C ARG A 1022 -19.03 -20.29 19.73
N SER A 1023 -18.52 -19.57 20.73
CA SER A 1023 -19.11 -18.32 21.18
C SER A 1023 -18.86 -17.20 20.17
N VAL A 1024 -19.80 -16.26 20.09
CA VAL A 1024 -19.74 -15.01 19.33
C VAL A 1024 -19.80 -13.87 20.33
N THR A 1025 -18.79 -13.01 20.28
CA THR A 1025 -18.62 -11.88 21.19
C THR A 1025 -18.68 -10.55 20.44
N VAL A 1026 -19.05 -9.48 21.13
CA VAL A 1026 -19.14 -8.12 20.53
C VAL A 1026 -18.38 -7.13 21.41
N ASP A 1027 -17.53 -6.31 20.79
CA ASP A 1027 -16.76 -5.31 21.51
C ASP A 1027 -17.61 -4.08 21.88
N VAL A 1028 -17.39 -3.54 23.08
CA VAL A 1028 -18.00 -2.32 23.61
C VAL A 1028 -16.94 -1.49 24.34
N ASN A 1029 -17.01 -0.16 24.25
CA ASN A 1029 -16.12 0.73 24.98
C ASN A 1029 -16.51 0.79 26.46
N VAL A 1030 -15.50 0.82 27.33
CA VAL A 1030 -15.67 1.11 28.75
C VAL A 1030 -15.81 2.64 28.92
N THR A 1031 -17.06 3.10 28.90
CA THR A 1031 -17.47 4.50 29.12
C THR A 1031 -18.62 4.56 30.14
N GLY A 1032 -19.07 5.75 30.53
CA GLY A 1032 -20.13 5.93 31.53
C GLY A 1032 -21.48 5.27 31.17
N ASP A 1033 -21.73 4.99 29.89
CA ASP A 1033 -22.93 4.33 29.36
C ASP A 1033 -22.77 2.81 29.14
N LEU A 1034 -21.69 2.20 29.66
CA LEU A 1034 -21.39 0.78 29.43
C LEU A 1034 -22.54 -0.15 29.81
N THR A 1035 -23.13 0.02 31.00
CA THR A 1035 -24.19 -0.86 31.52
C THR A 1035 -25.45 -0.78 30.66
N SER A 1036 -25.85 0.41 30.20
CA SER A 1036 -27.01 0.60 29.35
C SER A 1036 -26.79 0.07 27.93
N VAL A 1037 -25.61 0.30 27.35
CA VAL A 1037 -25.23 -0.24 26.03
C VAL A 1037 -25.25 -1.77 26.01
N VAL A 1038 -24.66 -2.38 27.04
CA VAL A 1038 -24.62 -3.85 27.16
C VAL A 1038 -26.03 -4.42 27.36
N ALA A 1039 -26.84 -3.79 28.22
CA ALA A 1039 -28.23 -4.19 28.42
C ALA A 1039 -29.06 -4.09 27.12
N GLN A 1040 -28.89 -3.00 26.36
CA GLN A 1040 -29.55 -2.82 25.07
C GLN A 1040 -29.16 -3.92 24.07
N LEU A 1041 -27.86 -4.17 23.90
CA LEU A 1041 -27.38 -5.19 22.96
C LEU A 1041 -27.82 -6.60 23.36
N HIS A 1042 -27.83 -6.90 24.66
CA HIS A 1042 -28.29 -8.18 25.17
C HIS A 1042 -29.80 -8.39 24.97
N ASP A 1043 -30.61 -7.33 25.17
CA ASP A 1043 -32.06 -7.33 24.91
C ASP A 1043 -32.39 -7.53 23.42
N GLN A 1044 -31.67 -6.83 22.54
CA GLN A 1044 -31.97 -6.82 21.10
C GLN A 1044 -31.29 -7.95 20.32
N VAL A 1045 -30.16 -8.46 20.81
CA VAL A 1045 -29.34 -9.53 20.19
C VAL A 1045 -28.97 -10.59 21.24
N PRO A 1046 -29.95 -11.40 21.72
CA PRO A 1046 -29.72 -12.37 22.78
C PRO A 1046 -28.75 -13.51 22.40
N GLN A 1047 -28.41 -13.65 21.12
CA GLN A 1047 -27.46 -14.65 20.62
C GLN A 1047 -25.98 -14.28 20.86
N ILE A 1048 -25.68 -13.08 21.39
CA ILE A 1048 -24.33 -12.70 21.84
C ILE A 1048 -24.01 -13.47 23.12
N ASP A 1049 -22.91 -14.23 23.14
CA ASP A 1049 -22.54 -15.03 24.31
C ASP A 1049 -21.75 -14.25 25.36
N ALA A 1050 -20.98 -13.24 24.95
CA ALA A 1050 -20.19 -12.40 25.85
C ALA A 1050 -19.81 -11.04 25.21
N PHE A 1051 -19.49 -10.06 26.06
CA PHE A 1051 -19.09 -8.72 25.65
C PHE A 1051 -17.59 -8.47 25.86
N GLY A 1052 -16.94 -7.96 24.82
CA GLY A 1052 -15.52 -7.61 24.83
C GLY A 1052 -15.30 -6.16 25.26
N LEU A 1053 -14.75 -5.93 26.44
CA LEU A 1053 -14.51 -4.59 26.98
C LEU A 1053 -13.26 -3.97 26.34
N VAL A 1054 -13.43 -2.84 25.66
CA VAL A 1054 -12.36 -2.03 25.07
C VAL A 1054 -12.11 -0.83 25.98
N TRP A 1055 -10.96 -0.82 26.65
CA TRP A 1055 -10.62 0.19 27.65
C TRP A 1055 -9.56 1.15 27.11
N LYS A 1056 -9.96 2.40 26.84
CA LYS A 1056 -9.06 3.45 26.30
C LYS A 1056 -8.78 4.60 27.27
N GLU A 1057 -9.71 4.93 28.17
CA GLU A 1057 -9.64 6.12 29.03
C GLU A 1057 -9.21 5.82 30.47
N LYS A 1058 -8.71 6.82 31.20
CA LYS A 1058 -8.40 6.71 32.63
C LYS A 1058 -9.67 6.88 33.47
N LEU A 1059 -10.62 5.96 33.35
CA LEU A 1059 -11.74 5.88 34.29
C LEU A 1059 -11.22 5.30 35.62
N LYS A 1060 -11.32 6.08 36.70
CA LYS A 1060 -10.96 5.65 38.06
C LYS A 1060 -12.06 4.81 38.72
N ASP A 1061 -13.32 4.98 38.28
CA ASP A 1061 -14.46 4.27 38.84
C ASP A 1061 -14.69 2.94 38.12
N THR A 1062 -14.54 1.86 38.87
CA THR A 1062 -14.57 0.48 38.38
C THR A 1062 -15.90 -0.21 38.72
N THR A 1063 -16.84 0.49 39.36
CA THR A 1063 -18.13 -0.06 39.81
C THR A 1063 -18.99 -0.52 38.64
N LEU A 1064 -18.92 0.19 37.50
CA LEU A 1064 -19.67 -0.11 36.27
C LEU A 1064 -19.45 -1.54 35.76
N ILE A 1065 -18.22 -2.05 35.82
CA ILE A 1065 -17.91 -3.41 35.33
C ILE A 1065 -18.46 -4.48 36.29
N LYS A 1066 -18.43 -4.21 37.60
CA LYS A 1066 -18.99 -5.13 38.61
C LYS A 1066 -20.51 -5.21 38.55
N GLN A 1067 -21.17 -4.23 37.94
CA GLN A 1067 -22.62 -4.19 37.75
C GLN A 1067 -23.09 -4.96 36.50
N LEU A 1068 -22.17 -5.42 35.64
CA LEU A 1068 -22.54 -6.19 34.45
C LEU A 1068 -23.09 -7.57 34.83
N ALA A 1069 -24.35 -7.80 34.50
CA ALA A 1069 -25.05 -9.07 34.73
C ALA A 1069 -24.91 -10.07 33.56
N VAL A 1070 -23.91 -9.89 32.69
CA VAL A 1070 -23.66 -10.71 31.49
C VAL A 1070 -22.20 -11.14 31.43
N PRO A 1071 -21.86 -12.18 30.66
CA PRO A 1071 -20.48 -12.58 30.47
C PRO A 1071 -19.67 -11.49 29.76
N TYR A 1072 -18.48 -11.19 30.29
CA TYR A 1072 -17.57 -10.21 29.70
C TYR A 1072 -16.11 -10.63 29.84
N TYR A 1073 -15.24 -10.06 29.00
CA TYR A 1073 -13.78 -10.18 29.05
C TYR A 1073 -13.14 -8.88 28.55
N PHE A 1074 -11.85 -8.64 28.83
CA PHE A 1074 -11.16 -7.49 28.25
C PHE A 1074 -10.70 -7.82 26.83
N SER A 1075 -11.27 -7.15 25.83
CA SER A 1075 -10.96 -7.34 24.42
C SER A 1075 -9.81 -6.43 23.93
N SER A 1076 -9.55 -5.34 24.67
CA SER A 1076 -8.34 -4.52 24.56
C SER A 1076 -8.17 -3.70 25.83
N VAL A 1077 -7.04 -3.85 26.53
CA VAL A 1077 -6.71 -3.12 27.77
C VAL A 1077 -5.19 -2.96 27.92
N LYS A 1078 -4.73 -1.85 28.50
CA LYS A 1078 -3.31 -1.71 28.84
C LYS A 1078 -2.96 -2.50 30.10
N PRO A 1079 -1.74 -3.08 30.20
CA PRO A 1079 -1.30 -3.82 31.38
C PRO A 1079 -1.46 -3.03 32.68
N GLU A 1080 -1.06 -1.75 32.66
CA GLU A 1080 -1.10 -0.85 33.81
C GLU A 1080 -2.50 -0.75 34.44
N PHE A 1081 -3.56 -0.87 33.65
CA PHE A 1081 -4.94 -0.85 34.13
C PHE A 1081 -5.39 -2.24 34.53
N TYR A 1082 -5.18 -3.25 33.67
CA TYR A 1082 -5.67 -4.61 33.90
C TYR A 1082 -5.24 -5.18 35.26
N PHE A 1083 -3.98 -5.00 35.66
CA PHE A 1083 -3.47 -5.56 36.92
C PHE A 1083 -3.86 -4.79 38.18
N GLN A 1084 -4.48 -3.62 38.05
CA GLN A 1084 -5.11 -2.93 39.19
C GLN A 1084 -6.38 -3.66 39.65
N PHE A 1085 -7.01 -4.47 38.78
CA PHE A 1085 -8.23 -5.21 39.07
C PHE A 1085 -7.95 -6.60 39.64
N LYS A 1086 -7.49 -6.67 40.90
CA LYS A 1086 -7.35 -7.97 41.59
C LYS A 1086 -8.73 -8.61 41.80
N GLY A 1087 -8.92 -9.83 41.29
CA GLY A 1087 -10.08 -10.69 41.61
C GLY A 1087 -11.19 -10.79 40.54
N LEU A 1088 -11.03 -10.17 39.36
CA LEU A 1088 -11.95 -10.41 38.24
C LEU A 1088 -11.56 -11.74 37.55
N ASN A 1089 -12.38 -12.78 37.71
CA ASN A 1089 -12.15 -14.09 37.10
C ASN A 1089 -12.54 -14.08 35.60
N THR A 1090 -11.82 -13.31 34.78
CA THR A 1090 -12.12 -13.11 33.34
C THR A 1090 -10.85 -13.05 32.49
N GLY A 1091 -10.97 -13.38 31.20
CA GLY A 1091 -9.88 -13.29 30.24
C GLY A 1091 -9.54 -11.85 29.85
N ALA A 1092 -8.34 -11.65 29.33
CA ALA A 1092 -7.90 -10.34 28.88
C ALA A 1092 -7.00 -10.39 27.65
N VAL A 1093 -7.17 -9.42 26.77
CA VAL A 1093 -6.34 -9.17 25.59
C VAL A 1093 -5.64 -7.83 25.79
N MET A 1094 -4.31 -7.87 25.92
CA MET A 1094 -3.49 -6.66 25.99
C MET A 1094 -3.55 -5.88 24.68
N SER A 1095 -3.52 -4.55 24.78
CA SER A 1095 -3.82 -3.63 23.67
C SER A 1095 -3.12 -3.95 22.36
N ASN A 1096 -1.83 -4.28 22.38
CA ASN A 1096 -1.08 -4.69 21.17
C ASN A 1096 0.25 -5.37 21.54
N TRP A 1097 0.75 -6.26 20.67
CA TRP A 1097 2.06 -6.92 20.86
C TRP A 1097 3.23 -5.96 20.62
N GLN A 1098 3.13 -5.14 19.57
CA GLN A 1098 4.20 -4.27 19.11
C GLN A 1098 3.60 -3.02 18.51
N ASP A 1099 4.22 -1.87 18.77
CA ASP A 1099 3.91 -0.62 18.08
C ASP A 1099 3.98 -0.82 16.55
N GLN A 1100 3.02 -0.26 15.83
CA GLN A 1100 2.94 -0.39 14.39
C GLN A 1100 3.34 0.90 13.69
N GLN A 1101 4.00 0.78 12.54
CA GLN A 1101 4.19 1.86 11.58
C GLN A 1101 3.70 1.39 10.21
N THR A 1102 2.66 2.05 9.73
CA THR A 1102 2.05 1.85 8.41
C THR A 1102 2.24 3.11 7.57
N ALA A 1103 1.91 3.06 6.28
CA ALA A 1103 1.96 4.19 5.35
C ALA A 1103 1.00 5.32 5.75
N SER A 1104 0.00 5.04 6.59
CA SER A 1104 -1.07 5.98 6.95
C SER A 1104 -1.27 6.14 8.46
N GLY A 1105 -0.33 5.68 9.29
CA GLY A 1105 -0.52 5.68 10.74
C GLY A 1105 0.61 5.04 11.53
N VAL A 1106 0.80 5.54 12.76
CA VAL A 1106 1.71 4.98 13.77
C VAL A 1106 0.93 4.71 15.06
N THR A 1107 1.24 3.62 15.76
CA THR A 1107 0.67 3.33 17.08
C THR A 1107 1.77 3.24 18.13
N PHE A 1108 1.43 3.55 19.40
CA PHE A 1108 2.35 3.49 20.54
C PHE A 1108 1.82 2.60 21.68
N ASP A 1109 0.91 1.70 21.36
CA ASP A 1109 0.11 0.87 22.27
C ASP A 1109 0.62 -0.58 22.43
N GLY A 1110 1.80 -0.89 21.88
CA GLY A 1110 2.41 -2.22 21.94
C GLY A 1110 3.21 -2.48 23.21
N LEU A 1111 3.26 -3.75 23.64
CA LEU A 1111 4.18 -4.26 24.67
C LEU A 1111 5.66 -4.11 24.26
N LYS A 1112 5.92 -4.12 22.96
CA LYS A 1112 7.22 -3.81 22.34
C LYS A 1112 7.14 -2.50 21.55
N ASP A 1113 8.26 -1.78 21.47
CA ASP A 1113 8.35 -0.61 20.58
C ASP A 1113 8.40 -1.02 19.09
N ILE A 1114 8.41 -0.04 18.19
CA ILE A 1114 8.33 -0.29 16.75
C ILE A 1114 9.52 -1.16 16.27
N TRP A 1115 10.65 -1.12 16.99
CA TRP A 1115 11.88 -1.86 16.65
C TRP A 1115 11.97 -3.23 17.32
N GLY A 1116 10.94 -3.64 18.08
CA GLY A 1116 10.84 -4.94 18.74
C GLY A 1116 11.55 -5.00 20.09
N ARG A 1117 11.91 -3.86 20.69
CA ARG A 1117 12.50 -3.77 22.02
C ARG A 1117 11.40 -3.75 23.08
N ASN A 1118 11.66 -4.33 24.26
CA ASN A 1118 10.64 -4.53 25.28
C ASN A 1118 10.37 -3.25 26.07
N LYS A 1119 9.09 -2.83 26.15
CA LYS A 1119 8.63 -1.73 27.01
C LYS A 1119 8.37 -2.20 28.45
N PRO A 1120 8.18 -1.29 29.43
CA PRO A 1120 7.84 -1.68 30.81
C PRO A 1120 6.60 -2.57 30.89
N ASP A 1121 5.59 -2.29 30.07
CA ASP A 1121 4.35 -3.05 29.90
C ASP A 1121 4.59 -4.55 29.61
N PHE A 1122 5.60 -4.90 28.80
CA PHE A 1122 5.96 -6.29 28.54
C PHE A 1122 6.37 -7.02 29.83
N TYR A 1123 7.23 -6.40 30.62
CA TYR A 1123 7.72 -6.97 31.88
C TYR A 1123 6.64 -7.05 32.94
N GLU A 1124 5.71 -6.07 32.98
CA GLU A 1124 4.55 -6.12 33.85
C GLU A 1124 3.67 -7.33 33.56
N VAL A 1125 3.39 -7.59 32.27
CA VAL A 1125 2.64 -8.76 31.81
C VAL A 1125 3.35 -10.06 32.19
N THR A 1126 4.65 -10.19 31.86
CA THR A 1126 5.42 -11.41 32.15
C THR A 1126 5.45 -11.70 33.65
N LYS A 1127 5.68 -10.68 34.48
CA LYS A 1127 5.72 -10.83 35.94
C LYS A 1127 4.43 -11.42 36.51
N HIS A 1128 3.27 -10.98 36.03
CA HIS A 1128 1.98 -11.44 36.54
C HIS A 1128 1.56 -12.81 35.98
N TRP A 1129 2.05 -13.22 34.81
CA TRP A 1129 1.59 -14.44 34.12
C TRP A 1129 2.59 -15.59 34.07
N THR A 1130 3.85 -15.41 34.48
CA THR A 1130 4.89 -16.46 34.40
C THR A 1130 5.62 -16.79 35.70
N SER A 1131 5.30 -16.12 36.82
CA SER A 1131 6.09 -16.23 38.07
C SER A 1131 7.57 -15.80 37.94
N ASP A 1132 8.02 -15.39 36.76
CA ASP A 1132 9.34 -14.84 36.50
C ASP A 1132 9.41 -13.41 37.07
N THR A 1133 10.35 -13.20 37.98
CA THR A 1133 10.56 -11.94 38.69
C THR A 1133 11.78 -11.18 38.21
N SER A 1134 12.38 -11.56 37.07
CA SER A 1134 13.52 -10.88 36.44
C SER A 1134 13.15 -9.47 35.96
N SER A 1135 12.97 -8.54 36.90
CA SER A 1135 12.58 -7.16 36.62
C SER A 1135 13.81 -6.26 36.60
N HIS A 1136 14.39 -6.07 35.43
CA HIS A 1136 15.00 -4.79 35.13
C HIS A 1136 14.03 -4.05 34.23
N THR A 1137 13.39 -3.03 34.77
CA THR A 1137 12.73 -1.99 33.98
C THR A 1137 13.61 -0.76 34.05
N LEU A 1138 13.84 -0.14 32.90
CA LEU A 1138 14.46 1.17 32.85
C LEU A 1138 13.65 2.17 33.69
N PRO A 1139 14.32 3.18 34.29
CA PRO A 1139 13.59 4.23 34.99
C PRO A 1139 12.59 4.88 34.03
N LEU A 1140 11.40 5.23 34.54
CA LEU A 1140 10.40 5.97 33.77
C LEU A 1140 11.01 7.25 33.22
N VAL A 1141 10.70 7.57 31.96
CA VAL A 1141 11.17 8.81 31.32
C VAL A 1141 10.04 9.79 31.09
N LYS A 1142 10.39 11.09 31.04
CA LYS A 1142 9.49 12.19 30.69
C LYS A 1142 10.23 13.21 29.81
N ILE A 1143 9.44 13.97 29.06
CA ILE A 1143 9.91 15.13 28.31
C ILE A 1143 9.67 16.36 29.16
N LEU A 1144 10.74 17.07 29.55
CA LEU A 1144 10.63 18.40 30.14
C LEU A 1144 10.35 19.39 29.01
N ARG A 1145 9.13 19.93 29.01
CA ARG A 1145 8.67 20.96 28.06
C ARG A 1145 9.24 22.34 28.45
N PRO A 1146 9.48 23.23 27.48
CA PRO A 1146 9.74 24.64 27.76
C PRO A 1146 8.51 25.27 28.43
N SER A 1147 8.72 26.29 29.27
CA SER A 1147 7.61 27.06 29.85
C SER A 1147 6.97 28.06 28.87
N LEU A 1148 7.63 28.32 27.75
CA LEU A 1148 7.16 29.23 26.70
C LEU A 1148 6.10 28.56 25.83
N ALA A 1149 5.04 29.29 25.49
CA ALA A 1149 4.04 28.86 24.53
C ALA A 1149 4.68 28.66 23.14
N THR A 1150 4.28 27.64 22.41
CA THR A 1150 4.83 27.38 21.07
C THR A 1150 4.25 28.33 20.03
N VAL A 1151 5.13 29.11 19.40
CA VAL A 1151 4.82 29.91 18.22
C VAL A 1151 5.51 29.29 17.00
N PRO A 1152 4.83 29.16 15.86
CA PRO A 1152 5.45 28.73 14.60
C PRO A 1152 6.77 29.44 14.30
N GLY A 1153 7.82 28.67 14.01
CA GLY A 1153 9.14 29.18 13.64
C GLY A 1153 10.15 29.30 14.79
N ASP A 1154 9.71 29.33 16.05
CA ASP A 1154 10.58 29.42 17.22
C ASP A 1154 11.45 28.17 17.38
N GLU A 1155 12.64 28.31 17.99
CA GLU A 1155 13.46 27.18 18.44
C GLU A 1155 13.37 27.06 19.96
N LEU A 1156 12.81 25.94 20.45
CA LEU A 1156 12.61 25.71 21.88
C LEU A 1156 13.38 24.48 22.38
N PRO A 1157 13.99 24.54 23.58
CA PRO A 1157 14.73 23.42 24.14
C PRO A 1157 13.81 22.43 24.85
N TYR A 1158 14.02 21.14 24.59
CA TYR A 1158 13.36 20.02 25.27
C TYR A 1158 14.42 19.09 25.88
N TYR A 1159 14.17 18.64 27.11
CA TYR A 1159 15.11 17.79 27.85
C TYR A 1159 14.49 16.45 28.21
N ALA A 1160 15.29 15.39 28.13
CA ALA A 1160 14.93 14.10 28.68
C ALA A 1160 15.10 14.09 30.20
N MET A 1161 14.10 13.58 30.91
CA MET A 1161 14.16 13.29 32.34
C MET A 1161 13.99 11.79 32.59
N ALA A 1162 14.64 11.24 33.61
CA ALA A 1162 14.36 9.89 34.11
C ALA A 1162 14.13 9.89 35.63
N LYS A 1163 13.29 8.96 36.09
CA LYS A 1163 12.94 8.81 37.51
C LYS A 1163 13.85 7.79 38.19
N THR A 1164 14.78 8.24 39.03
CA THR A 1164 15.66 7.38 39.84
C THR A 1164 15.57 7.73 41.31
N GLY A 1165 15.38 6.71 42.17
CA GLY A 1165 15.18 6.92 43.62
C GLY A 1165 13.90 7.72 43.94
N GLY A 1166 12.86 7.59 43.12
CA GLY A 1166 11.59 8.32 43.29
C GLY A 1166 11.59 9.77 42.81
N LYS A 1167 12.76 10.36 42.50
CA LYS A 1167 12.92 11.74 42.01
C LYS A 1167 13.22 11.77 40.51
N TRP A 1168 12.79 12.83 39.84
CA TRP A 1168 13.10 13.09 38.43
C TRP A 1168 14.45 13.80 38.29
N HIS A 1169 15.32 13.28 37.43
CA HIS A 1169 16.64 13.85 37.15
C HIS A 1169 16.75 14.22 35.66
N LEU A 1170 17.39 15.35 35.38
CA LEU A 1170 17.73 15.78 34.02
C LEU A 1170 18.99 15.07 33.52
N LEU A 1171 19.07 14.85 32.21
CA LEU A 1171 20.26 14.30 31.54
C LEU A 1171 20.80 13.02 32.22
N PRO A 1172 19.97 11.98 32.42
CA PRO A 1172 20.38 10.84 33.21
C PRO A 1172 21.47 10.03 32.49
N ALA A 1173 22.54 9.72 33.22
CA ALA A 1173 23.71 9.02 32.68
C ALA A 1173 23.44 7.52 32.43
N GLY A 1174 24.13 6.93 31.45
CA GLY A 1174 24.06 5.48 31.15
C GLY A 1174 22.90 5.04 30.24
N LEU A 1175 22.01 5.96 29.86
CA LEU A 1175 20.93 5.71 28.91
C LEU A 1175 21.27 6.31 27.53
N LYS A 1176 20.81 5.64 26.47
CA LYS A 1176 20.84 6.19 25.10
C LYS A 1176 19.47 6.71 24.73
N PHE A 1177 19.41 7.88 24.11
CA PHE A 1177 18.16 8.55 23.74
C PHE A 1177 17.94 8.54 22.23
N GLU A 1178 16.67 8.50 21.84
CA GLU A 1178 16.20 8.68 20.47
C GLU A 1178 14.98 9.60 20.52
N TRP A 1179 15.07 10.76 19.87
CA TRP A 1179 13.97 11.73 19.74
C TRP A 1179 13.32 11.60 18.38
N TYR A 1180 12.00 11.62 18.37
CA TYR A 1180 11.17 11.57 17.19
C TYR A 1180 10.16 12.71 17.20
N GLN A 1181 9.99 13.35 16.04
CA GLN A 1181 8.82 14.15 15.73
C GLN A 1181 7.71 13.20 15.31
N VAL A 1182 6.51 13.42 15.83
CA VAL A 1182 5.31 12.69 15.43
C VAL A 1182 4.34 13.67 14.79
N HIS A 1183 3.97 13.43 13.54
CA HIS A 1183 2.93 14.18 12.84
C HIS A 1183 1.58 13.51 13.13
N THR A 1184 0.56 14.30 13.46
CA THR A 1184 -0.78 13.84 13.81
C THR A 1184 -1.83 14.45 12.90
N ASP A 1185 -2.99 13.79 12.78
CA ASP A 1185 -4.18 14.41 12.22
C ASP A 1185 -4.73 15.52 13.14
N ARG A 1186 -5.85 16.13 12.74
CA ARG A 1186 -6.52 17.21 13.49
C ARG A 1186 -7.12 16.77 14.83
N ILE A 1187 -7.22 15.48 15.11
CA ILE A 1187 -7.75 14.92 16.36
C ILE A 1187 -6.65 14.24 17.18
N GLY A 1188 -5.37 14.41 16.80
CA GLY A 1188 -4.21 13.93 17.55
C GLY A 1188 -3.79 12.48 17.24
N THR A 1189 -4.37 11.83 16.23
CA THR A 1189 -3.98 10.47 15.80
C THR A 1189 -2.60 10.51 15.14
N PRO A 1190 -1.61 9.71 15.60
CA PRO A 1190 -0.29 9.68 14.98
C PRO A 1190 -0.31 9.11 13.55
N LEU A 1191 0.26 9.84 12.60
CA LEU A 1191 0.34 9.48 11.18
C LEU A 1191 1.74 9.00 10.78
N GLU A 1192 2.78 9.72 11.21
CA GLU A 1192 4.16 9.48 10.81
C GLU A 1192 5.12 9.83 11.95
N ILE A 1193 6.29 9.17 11.98
CA ILE A 1193 7.41 9.53 12.86
C ILE A 1193 8.70 9.82 12.08
N THR A 1194 9.41 10.86 12.50
CA THR A 1194 10.69 11.28 11.90
C THR A 1194 11.74 11.46 12.98
N ILE A 1195 12.94 10.88 12.79
CA ILE A 1195 14.03 11.00 13.76
C ILE A 1195 14.56 12.45 13.82
N LEU A 1196 14.72 12.98 15.03
CA LEU A 1196 15.26 14.31 15.28
C LEU A 1196 16.69 14.27 15.81
N SER A 1197 16.96 13.46 16.83
CA SER A 1197 18.25 13.45 17.53
C SER A 1197 18.46 12.19 18.35
N LYS A 1198 19.72 11.93 18.75
CA LYS A 1198 20.10 10.89 19.72
C LYS A 1198 20.70 11.45 21.02
N SER A 1199 20.60 12.77 21.20
CA SER A 1199 21.09 13.48 22.39
C SER A 1199 20.06 13.39 23.54
N PRO A 1200 20.46 13.51 24.82
CA PRO A 1200 19.52 13.65 25.95
C PRO A 1200 18.72 14.97 25.95
N TYR A 1201 18.98 15.89 25.01
CA TYR A 1201 18.22 17.12 24.79
C TYR A 1201 18.14 17.46 23.31
N ILE A 1202 17.14 18.25 22.91
CA ILE A 1202 16.99 18.79 21.56
C ILE A 1202 16.60 20.26 21.60
N ASN A 1203 17.08 21.03 20.61
CA ASN A 1203 16.46 22.30 20.24
C ASN A 1203 15.56 22.02 19.05
N TYR A 1204 14.25 22.17 19.24
CA TYR A 1204 13.25 21.82 18.25
C TYR A 1204 12.64 23.08 17.65
N ARG A 1205 12.73 23.20 16.32
CA ARG A 1205 12.10 24.29 15.56
C ARG A 1205 10.62 24.00 15.36
N ILE A 1206 9.76 24.86 15.89
CA ILE A 1206 8.31 24.67 15.89
C ILE A 1206 7.75 24.81 14.45
N PRO A 1207 6.97 23.84 13.95
CA PRO A 1207 6.37 23.88 12.62
C PRO A 1207 5.18 24.85 12.52
N GLU A 1208 4.68 25.11 11.29
CA GLU A 1208 3.58 26.07 11.05
C GLU A 1208 2.26 25.73 11.77
N ASN A 1209 1.93 24.44 11.94
CA ASN A 1209 0.72 23.96 12.62
C ASN A 1209 1.11 23.12 13.86
N PRO A 1210 1.55 23.73 14.97
CA PRO A 1210 2.11 23.01 16.12
C PRO A 1210 1.12 22.03 16.80
N ASP A 1211 -0.18 22.25 16.62
CA ASP A 1211 -1.28 21.37 17.04
C ASP A 1211 -1.28 20.00 16.37
N GLN A 1212 -0.63 19.86 15.22
CA GLN A 1212 -0.48 18.62 14.47
C GLN A 1212 0.83 17.90 14.74
N TYR A 1213 1.64 18.35 15.70
CA TYR A 1213 2.92 17.72 16.00
C TYR A 1213 3.08 17.39 17.48
N ARG A 1214 3.77 16.29 17.75
CA ARG A 1214 4.08 15.78 19.09
C ARG A 1214 5.54 15.34 19.13
N LEU A 1215 6.11 15.25 20.33
CA LEU A 1215 7.43 14.68 20.55
C LEU A 1215 7.31 13.29 21.17
N TYR A 1216 8.09 12.35 20.63
CA TYR A 1216 8.23 11.02 21.18
C TYR A 1216 9.69 10.75 21.52
N LEU A 1217 9.93 10.45 22.79
CA LEU A 1217 11.25 10.16 23.34
C LEU A 1217 11.34 8.68 23.68
N ILE A 1218 12.42 8.03 23.24
CA ILE A 1218 12.78 6.68 23.64
C ILE A 1218 14.11 6.74 24.38
N ALA A 1219 14.15 6.16 25.58
CA ALA A 1219 15.38 5.88 26.32
C ALA A 1219 15.65 4.38 26.33
N THR A 1220 16.89 3.98 26.09
CA THR A 1220 17.24 2.59 25.81
C THR A 1220 18.44 2.10 26.60
N TYR A 1221 18.42 0.82 26.97
CA TYR A 1221 19.54 0.07 27.56
C TYR A 1221 19.40 -1.41 27.19
N GLY A 1222 20.35 -1.93 26.40
CA GLY A 1222 20.23 -3.28 25.83
C GLY A 1222 18.98 -3.41 24.96
N ASN A 1223 18.13 -4.40 25.26
CA ASN A 1223 16.85 -4.64 24.57
C ASN A 1223 15.64 -4.00 25.28
N GLN A 1224 15.87 -3.19 26.32
CA GLN A 1224 14.81 -2.51 27.07
C GLN A 1224 14.66 -1.07 26.61
N VAL A 1225 13.42 -0.59 26.65
CA VAL A 1225 13.09 0.80 26.38
C VAL A 1225 12.13 1.37 27.42
N SER A 1226 12.24 2.67 27.66
CA SER A 1226 11.22 3.48 28.33
C SER A 1226 10.87 4.64 27.40
N THR A 1227 9.60 4.99 27.30
CA THR A 1227 9.11 5.93 26.30
C THR A 1227 8.32 7.06 26.94
N ALA A 1228 8.33 8.23 26.30
CA ALA A 1228 7.51 9.37 26.67
C ALA A 1228 6.96 10.05 25.42
N TYR A 1229 5.68 10.43 25.48
CA TYR A 1229 4.96 11.12 24.40
C TYR A 1229 4.46 12.46 24.94
N SER A 1230 4.61 13.55 24.18
CA SER A 1230 4.26 14.88 24.67
C SER A 1230 3.79 15.83 23.57
N ILE A 1231 2.85 16.72 23.92
CA ILE A 1231 2.44 17.86 23.08
C ILE A 1231 3.50 18.97 23.07
N LEU A 1232 3.51 19.77 22.00
CA LEU A 1232 4.40 20.92 21.84
C LEU A 1232 3.82 22.15 22.57
N ASN A 1233 3.95 22.28 23.90
CA ASN A 1233 3.45 23.38 24.77
C ASN A 1233 2.56 24.48 24.10
N ILE A 1234 1.40 24.09 23.57
CA ILE A 1234 0.58 24.92 22.67
C ILE A 1234 -0.23 25.88 23.54
N PRO A 1235 -0.37 27.18 23.18
CA PRO A 1235 -1.29 28.06 23.90
C PRO A 1235 -2.70 27.45 23.90
N PHE A 1236 -3.29 27.35 25.10
CA PHE A 1236 -4.57 26.69 25.37
C PHE A 1236 -5.64 27.03 24.31
N LYS A 1237 -6.04 26.03 23.54
CA LYS A 1237 -7.31 26.01 22.82
C LYS A 1237 -8.09 24.84 23.39
N ASN A 1238 -9.03 25.15 24.30
CA ASN A 1238 -10.04 24.29 24.92
C ASN A 1238 -10.04 22.79 24.52
N GLU A 1239 -9.04 22.03 24.96
CA GLU A 1239 -9.08 20.57 25.00
C GLU A 1239 -8.51 20.13 26.36
N GLU A 1240 -9.27 19.27 27.02
CA GLU A 1240 -9.14 18.88 28.42
C GLU A 1240 -7.97 17.91 28.67
N GLU A 1241 -7.04 18.28 29.56
CA GLU A 1241 -6.54 17.36 30.59
C GLU A 1241 -6.68 18.10 31.92
N PRO A 1242 -7.30 17.50 32.96
CA PRO A 1242 -7.29 18.10 34.28
C PRO A 1242 -5.88 17.91 34.87
N GLU A 1243 -5.07 18.97 34.88
CA GLU A 1243 -3.79 18.99 35.60
C GLU A 1243 -4.03 18.80 37.10
N GLU A 1244 -3.38 17.78 37.66
CA GLU A 1244 -3.15 17.59 39.10
C GLU A 1244 -2.48 18.85 39.67
N LYS A 1245 -3.12 19.47 40.67
CA LYS A 1245 -2.44 20.36 41.64
C LYS A 1245 -1.88 19.55 42.80
#